data_AF-A0A1G4S6I4-F1
#
_entry.id   AF-A0A1G4S6I4-F1
#
_cell.length_a   1.000
_cell.length_b   1.000
_cell.length_c   1.000
_cell.angle_alpha   90.00
_cell.angle_beta   90.00
_cell.angle_gamma   90.00
#
_symmetry.space_group_name_H-M   'P 1'
#
loop_
_entity.id
_entity.type
_entity.pdbx_description
1 polymer ?
#
loop_
_entity_poly.entity_id
_entity_poly.type
_entity_poly.pdbx_seq_one_letter_code
_entity_poly.pdbx_strand_id
1 'polypeptide(L)'
;MRHKKILAALLALTMIAGSLPMTVYAEEEINTPPEILDPEFPSGEPDPEPDPEPDPEPEPDPDLEPDPGPDPVLGLEYDYPNITDWRTLKDIVQNDGASVTISIGDDIDFQADEYGWINVAAGRTVTIDLMGHTLNRNLTETTPNGMMFQVKGTLIIMDSVGGGKLTGCFSNMHDGNINSGGCIFNIGSVTLENITLEGNRTVSHDTAYGGAIFNSGTLTVKKCVFTGNKGGDGGALYNLSGGTVTVTDSTFTGNESLLHGGGAIVNYGTLNLKDTTITGNHAKGSGGGVWNNGTMNIEGKIVIKNNTSDANTPNLYLNSNKVITVTGSVDPDSEIHVTAQDLPRKVATDWIDGDDAGVILFDNGMESYQYGSDVGVRAAYISRVWDPDAHTVVSTPEECPEMPKKLTSNPGSGWYYVYGTQTFGSRIEIASGTVNLILADGATLNCTSGGIHITGNAKLNIYGQSGDTGELKATGGDNQAGIGGNKEQGSGFVCICGGKITATGGKYAAGIGAGYNSTAIGNITILGGTVNATGGMKAAGIGSGDGETATSGDIFIRGGKVTAKGGTNLYDSGAGIGGGAGGNLGSDVTITISGGTVRAEGGDYVNPKDRPNGGEAAGAAGIGAGSYYNLGGGDFNGKILIEGGEIEARGSGHLTYHGDAGYYTYLGAAGIGGGCGGNIGLSAEIKITGGKVDSCGFIGGAAIGAGPEYQVFLASTGGNCNGKITINGGSIFLDLYKGEESTPYIGHGIGESENGTLNLGNVWVKSMSGSYTTVPRNERESLCRTYDDNNILCICSCTSHVLEIGDITKDHHTHNCKYCSYSETDHHDFDSNYHCTVCGYVFDGTVCDVTYNYGEGEPEEIHLVPNGSRYTLEQFTHEAPEDKMFVKWKVLMNETTEYYDPGEVIIIAGPVFITPVYGNCVHLVGYSVSLDGDIGVNFYMEIDPEIAAKDQAYMKFTLPDDSEKTVNMAEVREHTATIGGKEYYVFKANVVARDMNKQITAQFIMSSTVRSETYIFTVENYIRYLLNPENEHAYYAYKELAEALLIYGAYAQEYFNEPGYRIVPPVCDTLDEVKAVTADDLAAYAYNSESAVLPEGVTFAGASLSMKSEMTLSLYFKCDKELSFSCGSMTVERGEGSGYQVARIRGINAKALGNSFKLTITGDGIDGSVEYCPLTYCYNALRGNYDDALKNVCRAIFVFSRKM
;
A
#
# COMPACT_ATOMS: atom_id res chain seq x y z
N MET A 1 4.49 15.38 -0.40
CA MET A 1 3.21 14.79 0.08
C MET A 1 2.67 15.33 1.43
N ARG A 2 3.33 16.27 2.14
CA ARG A 2 2.80 16.81 3.42
C ARG A 2 1.81 17.99 3.30
N HIS A 3 1.66 18.62 2.13
CA HIS A 3 0.75 19.76 1.96
C HIS A 3 -0.68 19.45 1.48
N LYS A 4 -0.96 18.26 0.95
CA LYS A 4 -2.31 17.90 0.44
C LYS A 4 -3.31 17.46 1.54
N LYS A 5 -2.85 17.19 2.76
CA LYS A 5 -3.70 16.67 3.87
C LYS A 5 -4.48 17.75 4.64
N ILE A 6 -4.10 19.03 4.54
CA ILE A 6 -4.74 20.12 5.31
C ILE A 6 -6.00 20.65 4.60
N LEU A 7 -6.10 20.54 3.27
CA LEU A 7 -7.21 21.08 2.50
C LEU A 7 -8.51 20.25 2.63
N ALA A 8 -8.38 18.93 2.79
CA ALA A 8 -9.53 18.03 3.00
C ALA A 8 -10.25 18.27 4.33
N ALA A 9 -9.52 18.73 5.36
CA ALA A 9 -10.09 19.08 6.66
C ALA A 9 -10.87 20.41 6.63
N LEU A 10 -10.50 21.35 5.75
CA LEU A 10 -11.23 22.61 5.56
C LEU A 10 -12.58 22.41 4.82
N LEU A 11 -12.67 21.39 3.95
CA LEU A 11 -13.88 21.07 3.17
C LEU A 11 -15.06 20.58 4.03
N ALA A 12 -14.79 20.01 5.21
CA ALA A 12 -15.85 19.56 6.13
C ALA A 12 -16.49 20.72 6.92
N LEU A 13 -15.83 21.87 7.02
CA LEU A 13 -16.29 22.98 7.87
C LEU A 13 -17.27 23.94 7.19
N THR A 14 -17.34 24.00 5.85
CA THR A 14 -18.12 25.02 5.12
C THR A 14 -19.56 24.63 4.78
N MET A 15 -20.02 23.41 5.10
CA MET A 15 -21.39 22.96 4.76
C MET A 15 -22.48 23.30 5.78
N ILE A 16 -22.21 24.12 6.81
CA ILE A 16 -23.22 24.58 7.77
C ILE A 16 -23.21 26.10 7.88
N ALA A 17 -23.85 26.79 6.92
CA ALA A 17 -24.25 28.20 7.11
C ALA A 17 -25.39 28.60 6.15
N GLY A 18 -26.51 27.88 6.22
CA GLY A 18 -27.79 28.36 5.72
C GLY A 18 -28.59 29.04 6.83
N SER A 19 -28.45 30.36 6.95
CA SER A 19 -29.32 31.31 7.70
C SER A 19 -29.30 31.36 9.25
N LEU A 20 -28.47 32.26 9.81
CA LEU A 20 -28.79 33.37 10.75
C LEU A 20 -27.51 33.80 11.53
N PRO A 21 -27.37 35.09 11.94
CA PRO A 21 -26.09 35.66 12.36
C PRO A 21 -25.85 35.49 13.87
N MET A 22 -24.63 35.15 14.27
CA MET A 22 -24.14 35.48 15.61
C MET A 22 -22.66 35.80 15.61
N THR A 23 -22.37 37.01 16.06
CA THR A 23 -21.08 37.67 16.20
C THR A 23 -20.28 37.08 17.37
N VAL A 24 -19.00 36.74 17.17
CA VAL A 24 -18.01 36.72 18.26
C VAL A 24 -16.69 37.30 17.74
N TYR A 25 -16.23 38.34 18.44
CA TYR A 25 -15.02 39.12 18.22
C TYR A 25 -13.75 38.34 18.61
N ALA A 26 -12.67 38.53 17.85
CA ALA A 26 -11.31 38.62 18.39
C ALA A 26 -10.45 39.46 17.42
N GLU A 27 -9.95 40.59 17.92
CA GLU A 27 -9.09 41.58 17.25
C GLU A 27 -7.62 41.09 17.13
N GLU A 28 -7.04 41.21 15.92
CA GLU A 28 -5.83 41.99 15.53
C GLU A 28 -4.79 42.35 16.65
N GLU A 29 -3.44 42.29 16.53
CA GLU A 29 -2.43 42.74 15.54
C GLU A 29 -1.00 42.17 15.89
N ILE A 30 -0.13 41.72 14.96
CA ILE A 30 1.00 42.36 14.19
C ILE A 30 2.47 42.17 14.71
N ASN A 31 3.31 41.61 13.81
CA ASN A 31 4.77 41.71 13.49
C ASN A 31 5.88 41.98 14.54
N THR A 32 6.96 41.16 14.50
CA THR A 32 8.27 41.42 13.80
C THR A 32 9.30 40.28 14.04
N PRO A 33 10.30 40.05 13.15
CA PRO A 33 11.27 38.94 13.22
C PRO A 33 12.66 39.37 13.76
N PRO A 34 13.56 38.43 14.15
CA PRO A 34 14.97 38.76 14.30
C PRO A 34 15.96 37.93 13.46
N GLU A 35 17.03 38.63 13.11
CA GLU A 35 18.20 38.32 12.29
C GLU A 35 19.22 37.35 12.89
N ILE A 36 20.07 36.87 11.96
CA ILE A 36 21.29 36.08 12.05
C ILE A 36 22.45 36.91 12.62
N LEU A 37 23.30 36.30 13.47
CA LEU A 37 24.71 36.67 13.62
C LEU A 37 25.56 35.41 13.90
N ASP A 38 26.62 35.25 13.11
CA ASP A 38 27.73 34.30 13.26
C ASP A 38 29.02 35.11 13.56
N PRO A 39 30.06 34.53 14.20
CA PRO A 39 31.34 34.45 13.48
C PRO A 39 32.29 33.26 13.84
N GLU A 40 32.79 32.61 12.78
CA GLU A 40 34.16 32.12 12.45
C GLU A 40 35.08 31.26 13.39
N PHE A 41 35.41 30.05 12.84
CA PHE A 41 36.54 29.07 12.88
C PHE A 41 37.96 29.45 13.42
N PRO A 42 38.92 28.51 13.76
CA PRO A 42 39.30 27.31 12.95
C PRO A 42 39.97 26.04 13.60
N SER A 43 40.01 24.98 12.75
CA SER A 43 41.06 23.95 12.47
C SER A 43 41.43 22.81 13.44
N GLY A 44 41.33 21.56 12.92
CA GLY A 44 42.41 20.55 12.99
C GLY A 44 42.02 19.15 13.49
N GLU A 45 41.70 18.22 12.59
CA GLU A 45 41.71 16.77 12.84
C GLU A 45 42.96 16.11 12.23
N PRO A 46 43.53 15.08 12.87
CA PRO A 46 44.26 14.01 12.19
C PRO A 46 43.56 12.65 12.32
N ASP A 47 43.73 11.83 11.27
CA ASP A 47 43.18 10.49 11.00
C ASP A 47 43.26 9.44 12.14
N PRO A 48 42.34 8.46 12.19
CA PRO A 48 42.44 7.28 13.04
C PRO A 48 43.28 6.15 12.39
N GLU A 49 44.21 5.58 13.18
CA GLU A 49 44.97 4.36 12.90
C GLU A 49 44.12 3.07 13.05
N PRO A 50 44.53 1.93 12.45
CA PRO A 50 43.69 0.73 12.31
C PRO A 50 43.65 -0.15 13.57
N ASP A 51 42.50 -0.80 13.80
CA ASP A 51 42.25 -1.74 14.90
C ASP A 51 43.20 -2.94 14.89
N PRO A 52 43.83 -3.30 16.03
CA PRO A 52 44.50 -4.58 16.23
C PRO A 52 43.50 -5.68 16.67
N GLU A 53 43.83 -6.92 16.31
CA GLU A 53 43.06 -8.15 16.56
C GLU A 53 42.63 -8.36 18.03
N PRO A 54 41.50 -9.07 18.29
CA PRO A 54 40.99 -9.26 19.64
C PRO A 54 41.83 -10.28 20.43
N ASP A 55 42.33 -9.84 21.60
CA ASP A 55 42.95 -10.68 22.61
C ASP A 55 41.92 -11.61 23.30
N PRO A 56 42.34 -12.77 23.83
CA PRO A 56 41.46 -13.82 24.35
C PRO A 56 40.78 -13.43 25.68
N GLU A 57 39.54 -13.85 25.84
CA GLU A 57 38.69 -13.60 27.02
C GLU A 57 39.36 -14.03 28.34
N PRO A 58 39.29 -13.22 29.41
CA PRO A 58 39.80 -13.60 30.73
C PRO A 58 38.82 -14.55 31.45
N GLU A 59 39.37 -15.54 32.16
CA GLU A 59 38.62 -16.45 33.04
C GLU A 59 37.87 -15.70 34.16
N PRO A 60 36.69 -16.20 34.61
CA PRO A 60 35.84 -15.49 35.57
C PRO A 60 36.42 -15.53 37.00
N ASP A 61 36.35 -14.36 37.64
CA ASP A 61 36.72 -14.08 39.03
C ASP A 61 35.79 -14.85 40.01
N PRO A 62 36.29 -15.61 41.01
CA PRO A 62 35.45 -16.44 41.86
C PRO A 62 34.66 -15.72 42.97
N ASP A 63 34.76 -14.39 43.12
CA ASP A 63 34.22 -13.66 44.28
C ASP A 63 33.23 -12.51 43.93
N LEU A 64 32.52 -12.58 42.80
CA LEU A 64 31.37 -11.71 42.53
C LEU A 64 30.05 -12.47 42.80
N GLU A 65 29.40 -12.14 43.91
CA GLU A 65 28.01 -12.52 44.17
C GLU A 65 27.12 -12.02 43.01
N PRO A 66 26.08 -12.78 42.61
CA PRO A 66 25.22 -12.39 41.51
C PRO A 66 24.51 -11.08 41.86
N ASP A 67 24.67 -10.08 40.99
CA ASP A 67 23.93 -8.83 41.01
C ASP A 67 22.42 -9.13 41.09
N PRO A 68 21.70 -8.68 42.14
CA PRO A 68 20.25 -8.76 42.14
C PRO A 68 19.77 -7.89 40.97
N GLY A 69 19.08 -8.53 40.02
CA GLY A 69 18.41 -7.81 38.93
C GLY A 69 17.56 -6.65 39.48
N PRO A 70 17.32 -5.61 38.68
CA PRO A 70 16.81 -4.34 39.18
C PRO A 70 15.54 -4.51 40.03
N ASP A 71 15.68 -4.19 41.32
CA ASP A 71 14.60 -4.05 42.32
C ASP A 71 13.70 -2.83 41.97
N PRO A 72 12.49 -2.69 42.54
CA PRO A 72 11.29 -2.24 41.86
C PRO A 72 11.13 -0.72 41.88
N VAL A 73 10.38 -0.24 40.87
CA VAL A 73 9.68 1.05 40.75
C VAL A 73 9.84 2.03 41.93
N LEU A 74 10.89 2.84 41.91
CA LEU A 74 10.93 4.12 42.63
C LEU A 74 10.21 5.18 41.78
N GLY A 75 8.97 5.55 42.12
CA GLY A 75 8.35 6.73 41.51
C GLY A 75 6.84 6.97 41.66
N LEU A 76 6.09 6.22 42.48
CA LEU A 76 4.67 6.54 42.71
C LEU A 76 4.53 7.51 43.88
N GLU A 77 3.98 8.69 43.61
CA GLU A 77 3.54 9.62 44.64
C GLU A 77 2.15 9.20 45.13
N TYR A 78 2.03 8.89 46.41
CA TYR A 78 0.77 8.45 47.02
C TYR A 78 0.00 9.64 47.57
N ASP A 79 -1.23 9.86 47.10
CA ASP A 79 -2.16 10.81 47.71
C ASP A 79 -2.46 10.43 49.16
N TYR A 80 -2.55 9.12 49.43
CA TYR A 80 -2.85 8.54 50.73
C TYR A 80 -1.89 7.39 51.06
N PRO A 81 -0.74 7.68 51.71
CA PRO A 81 0.21 6.65 52.10
C PRO A 81 -0.17 5.93 53.41
N ASN A 82 0.19 4.65 53.53
CA ASN A 82 0.13 3.84 54.74
C ASN A 82 -1.27 3.69 55.36
N ILE A 83 -2.26 3.32 54.55
CA ILE A 83 -3.61 3.01 55.04
C ILE A 83 -3.61 1.63 55.73
N THR A 84 -4.16 1.56 56.95
CA THR A 84 -4.13 0.36 57.80
C THR A 84 -5.50 -0.10 58.28
N ASP A 85 -6.58 0.61 57.93
CA ASP A 85 -7.94 0.24 58.32
C ASP A 85 -8.93 0.33 57.16
N TRP A 86 -9.91 -0.57 57.19
CA TRP A 86 -10.88 -0.76 56.12
C TRP A 86 -11.77 0.47 55.90
N ARG A 87 -12.19 1.11 56.98
CA ARG A 87 -13.11 2.25 56.93
C ARG A 87 -12.49 3.43 56.22
N THR A 88 -11.24 3.75 56.55
CA THR A 88 -10.46 4.78 55.88
C THR A 88 -10.28 4.46 54.40
N LEU A 89 -9.87 3.22 54.06
CA LEU A 89 -9.74 2.79 52.67
C LEU A 89 -11.05 3.00 51.90
N LYS A 90 -12.17 2.53 52.47
CA LYS A 90 -13.50 2.64 51.87
C LYS A 90 -13.93 4.09 51.68
N ASP A 91 -13.74 4.95 52.69
CA ASP A 91 -14.14 6.34 52.64
C ASP A 91 -13.34 7.11 51.59
N ILE A 92 -12.02 6.89 51.48
CA ILE A 92 -11.18 7.50 50.44
C ILE A 92 -11.67 7.08 49.05
N VAL A 93 -11.79 5.78 48.81
CA VAL A 93 -12.17 5.24 47.48
C VAL A 93 -13.55 5.75 47.04
N GLN A 94 -14.49 5.90 47.98
CA GLN A 94 -15.86 6.28 47.65
C GLN A 94 -16.10 7.79 47.62
N ASN A 95 -15.38 8.59 48.41
CA ASN A 95 -15.75 9.99 48.67
C ASN A 95 -14.70 11.02 48.19
N ASP A 96 -13.44 10.64 47.95
CA ASP A 96 -12.35 11.59 47.66
C ASP A 96 -11.91 11.63 46.19
N GLY A 97 -11.86 12.81 45.57
CA GLY A 97 -11.24 13.04 44.24
C GLY A 97 -11.81 12.23 43.05
N ALA A 98 -11.58 12.71 41.82
CA ALA A 98 -11.87 11.90 40.64
C ALA A 98 -10.78 10.83 40.39
N SER A 99 -9.56 11.06 40.89
CA SER A 99 -8.43 10.14 40.81
C SER A 99 -7.72 10.09 42.15
N VAL A 100 -7.43 8.91 42.69
CA VAL A 100 -6.69 8.73 43.97
C VAL A 100 -5.70 7.57 43.90
N THR A 101 -4.53 7.75 44.53
CA THR A 101 -3.47 6.73 44.65
C THR A 101 -3.18 6.43 46.13
N ILE A 102 -3.27 5.16 46.53
CA ILE A 102 -3.27 4.70 47.91
C ILE A 102 -2.16 3.65 48.11
N SER A 103 -1.42 3.70 49.22
CA SER A 103 -0.59 2.58 49.67
C SER A 103 -1.10 1.97 50.97
N ILE A 104 -1.07 0.64 51.07
CA ILE A 104 -1.44 -0.11 52.28
C ILE A 104 -0.21 -0.20 53.21
N GLY A 105 -0.42 -0.01 54.51
CA GLY A 105 0.67 -0.01 55.51
C GLY A 105 0.66 -1.20 56.49
N ASP A 106 -0.40 -2.00 56.51
CA ASP A 106 -0.52 -3.23 57.30
C ASP A 106 -1.62 -4.13 56.70
N ASP A 107 -1.70 -5.39 57.12
CA ASP A 107 -2.81 -6.27 56.75
C ASP A 107 -4.15 -5.68 57.24
N ILE A 108 -5.11 -5.53 56.34
CA ILE A 108 -6.43 -4.95 56.63
C ILE A 108 -7.47 -6.06 56.70
N ASP A 109 -7.85 -6.41 57.92
CA ASP A 109 -8.99 -7.29 58.21
C ASP A 109 -10.29 -6.50 58.38
N PHE A 110 -11.33 -6.94 57.68
CA PHE A 110 -12.67 -6.38 57.84
C PHE A 110 -13.30 -6.72 59.21
N GLN A 111 -14.02 -5.75 59.80
CA GLN A 111 -14.75 -5.90 61.06
C GLN A 111 -16.27 -6.01 60.83
N ALA A 112 -16.94 -6.85 61.63
CA ALA A 112 -18.34 -7.23 61.41
C ALA A 112 -19.38 -6.07 61.48
N ASP A 113 -19.02 -4.88 61.97
CA ASP A 113 -19.90 -3.71 62.00
C ASP A 113 -19.85 -2.85 60.72
N GLU A 114 -18.99 -3.18 59.75
CA GLU A 114 -18.73 -2.34 58.57
C GLU A 114 -19.39 -2.83 57.27
N TYR A 115 -20.38 -3.75 57.35
CA TYR A 115 -20.99 -4.47 56.22
C TYR A 115 -21.22 -3.60 54.95
N GLY A 116 -20.39 -3.82 53.93
CA GLY A 116 -20.60 -3.31 52.58
C GLY A 116 -19.31 -3.27 51.77
N TRP A 117 -19.40 -3.60 50.49
CA TRP A 117 -18.30 -3.52 49.53
C TRP A 117 -17.87 -2.07 49.26
N ILE A 118 -16.70 -1.92 48.67
CA ILE A 118 -16.15 -0.65 48.19
C ILE A 118 -16.65 -0.42 46.76
N ASN A 119 -17.28 0.74 46.51
CA ASN A 119 -17.82 1.08 45.19
C ASN A 119 -16.91 2.09 44.47
N VAL A 120 -16.33 1.69 43.35
CA VAL A 120 -15.59 2.57 42.43
C VAL A 120 -16.57 3.10 41.39
N ALA A 121 -17.07 4.32 41.60
CA ALA A 121 -18.08 4.92 40.74
C ALA A 121 -17.55 5.24 39.32
N ALA A 122 -18.47 5.35 38.34
CA ALA A 122 -18.13 5.72 36.97
C ALA A 122 -17.42 7.08 36.90
N GLY A 123 -16.40 7.19 36.04
CA GLY A 123 -15.58 8.40 35.91
C GLY A 123 -14.52 8.59 37.00
N ARG A 124 -14.36 7.62 37.93
CA ARG A 124 -13.29 7.64 38.93
C ARG A 124 -12.17 6.66 38.60
N THR A 125 -10.96 7.02 38.95
CA THR A 125 -9.76 6.18 38.86
C THR A 125 -9.16 5.98 40.23
N VAL A 126 -8.97 4.72 40.64
CA VAL A 126 -8.46 4.38 41.97
C VAL A 126 -7.28 3.44 41.79
N THR A 127 -6.12 3.81 42.32
CA THR A 127 -4.92 2.96 42.34
C THR A 127 -4.61 2.58 43.79
N ILE A 128 -4.51 1.28 44.06
CA ILE A 128 -4.17 0.72 45.38
C ILE A 128 -2.88 -0.10 45.20
N ASP A 129 -1.82 0.30 45.90
CA ASP A 129 -0.63 -0.52 46.06
C ASP A 129 -0.70 -1.26 47.40
N LEU A 130 -0.66 -2.60 47.35
CA LEU A 130 -0.73 -3.45 48.53
C LEU A 130 0.55 -3.44 49.37
N MET A 131 1.71 -3.04 48.83
CA MET A 131 2.99 -3.02 49.57
C MET A 131 3.31 -4.35 50.29
N GLY A 132 2.90 -5.49 49.72
CA GLY A 132 3.05 -6.82 50.30
C GLY A 132 1.98 -7.23 51.33
N HIS A 133 0.99 -6.38 51.60
CA HIS A 133 -0.06 -6.62 52.61
C HIS A 133 -1.33 -7.25 52.05
N THR A 134 -2.10 -7.86 52.94
CA THR A 134 -3.36 -8.53 52.65
C THR A 134 -4.55 -7.61 52.89
N LEU A 135 -5.44 -7.48 51.89
CA LEU A 135 -6.81 -7.05 52.11
C LEU A 135 -7.69 -8.28 52.32
N ASN A 136 -8.24 -8.43 53.52
CA ASN A 136 -9.02 -9.58 53.92
C ASN A 136 -10.45 -9.17 54.29
N ARG A 137 -11.42 -9.69 53.55
CA ARG A 137 -12.85 -9.47 53.81
C ARG A 137 -13.34 -10.21 55.06
N ASN A 138 -12.54 -11.14 55.60
CA ASN A 138 -12.72 -11.86 56.86
C ASN A 138 -14.08 -12.58 57.00
N LEU A 139 -14.60 -13.10 55.88
CA LEU A 139 -15.82 -13.89 55.88
C LEU A 139 -15.48 -15.38 55.90
N THR A 140 -16.24 -16.13 56.69
CA THR A 140 -16.13 -17.59 56.81
C THR A 140 -17.33 -18.32 56.19
N GLU A 141 -18.42 -17.58 55.94
CA GLU A 141 -19.63 -18.05 55.27
C GLU A 141 -20.04 -17.04 54.20
N THR A 142 -20.76 -17.51 53.18
CA THR A 142 -21.21 -16.65 52.08
C THR A 142 -22.33 -15.71 52.53
N THR A 143 -22.25 -14.43 52.16
CA THR A 143 -23.26 -13.41 52.51
C THR A 143 -23.61 -12.49 51.33
N PRO A 144 -24.79 -11.81 51.33
CA PRO A 144 -25.22 -10.98 50.20
C PRO A 144 -24.27 -9.81 49.88
N ASN A 145 -23.48 -9.39 50.87
CA ASN A 145 -22.53 -8.29 50.81
C ASN A 145 -21.08 -8.77 50.85
N GLY A 146 -20.84 -10.00 50.40
CA GLY A 146 -19.58 -10.70 50.58
C GLY A 146 -18.45 -10.27 49.63
N MET A 147 -18.76 -9.48 48.61
CA MET A 147 -17.76 -8.91 47.71
C MET A 147 -16.94 -7.81 48.38
N MET A 148 -15.74 -7.58 47.83
CA MET A 148 -14.82 -6.53 48.27
C MET A 148 -14.99 -5.27 47.43
N PHE A 149 -15.04 -5.39 46.10
CA PHE A 149 -15.13 -4.26 45.17
C PHE A 149 -16.27 -4.43 44.17
N GLN A 150 -17.02 -3.35 43.96
CA GLN A 150 -17.86 -3.14 42.78
C GLN A 150 -17.25 -2.02 41.95
N VAL A 151 -16.98 -2.28 40.67
CA VAL A 151 -16.22 -1.36 39.81
C VAL A 151 -17.05 -0.93 38.60
N LYS A 152 -17.33 0.37 38.52
CA LYS A 152 -17.95 1.05 37.37
C LYS A 152 -17.01 2.06 36.71
N GLY A 153 -16.02 2.57 37.46
CA GLY A 153 -14.92 3.39 36.97
C GLY A 153 -13.69 2.54 36.60
N THR A 154 -12.51 3.03 36.97
CA THR A 154 -11.22 2.35 36.79
C THR A 154 -10.61 2.00 38.15
N LEU A 155 -10.26 0.73 38.35
CA LEU A 155 -9.57 0.25 39.55
C LEU A 155 -8.26 -0.41 39.15
N ILE A 156 -7.14 0.03 39.72
CA ILE A 156 -5.83 -0.57 39.58
C ILE A 156 -5.43 -1.08 40.95
N ILE A 157 -5.23 -2.38 41.10
CA ILE A 157 -4.63 -2.97 42.30
C ILE A 157 -3.31 -3.58 41.89
N MET A 158 -2.24 -3.12 42.52
CA MET A 158 -0.90 -3.65 42.30
C MET A 158 -0.22 -3.94 43.63
N ASP A 159 0.88 -4.65 43.56
CA ASP A 159 1.77 -4.82 44.69
C ASP A 159 3.22 -4.62 44.23
N SER A 160 3.82 -3.51 44.61
CA SER A 160 5.19 -3.20 44.19
C SER A 160 6.27 -3.91 45.00
N VAL A 161 5.93 -4.52 46.15
CA VAL A 161 6.89 -5.21 47.03
C VAL A 161 6.76 -6.73 46.93
N GLY A 162 5.58 -7.23 46.57
CA GLY A 162 5.28 -8.66 46.45
C GLY A 162 4.73 -9.26 47.75
N GLY A 163 3.85 -10.26 47.60
CA GLY A 163 3.21 -10.97 48.71
C GLY A 163 1.79 -10.51 49.04
N GLY A 164 1.33 -9.41 48.46
CA GLY A 164 0.03 -8.80 48.67
C GLY A 164 -1.12 -9.65 48.16
N LYS A 165 -2.22 -9.67 48.92
CA LYS A 165 -3.33 -10.60 48.70
C LYS A 165 -4.71 -9.97 48.81
N LEU A 166 -5.66 -10.51 48.04
CA LEU A 166 -7.10 -10.31 48.24
C LEU A 166 -7.72 -11.65 48.66
N THR A 167 -8.30 -11.68 49.86
CA THR A 167 -8.87 -12.92 50.43
C THR A 167 -10.11 -12.71 51.29
N GLY A 168 -10.70 -13.81 51.74
CA GLY A 168 -11.85 -13.85 52.65
C GLY A 168 -13.16 -13.39 52.04
N CYS A 169 -13.24 -13.17 50.72
CA CYS A 169 -14.46 -12.69 50.07
C CYS A 169 -15.43 -13.85 49.80
N PHE A 170 -16.48 -13.96 50.62
CA PHE A 170 -17.45 -15.06 50.53
C PHE A 170 -18.83 -14.47 50.20
N SER A 171 -19.20 -14.47 48.92
CA SER A 171 -20.37 -13.78 48.40
C SER A 171 -21.53 -14.72 48.05
N ASN A 172 -22.76 -14.33 48.37
CA ASN A 172 -24.00 -14.92 47.85
C ASN A 172 -24.94 -13.83 47.31
N MET A 173 -26.03 -14.21 46.65
CA MET A 173 -26.92 -13.28 45.94
C MET A 173 -27.47 -12.13 46.82
N HIS A 174 -27.55 -10.93 46.26
CA HIS A 174 -28.32 -9.79 46.80
C HIS A 174 -29.53 -9.48 45.90
N ASP A 175 -30.73 -9.44 46.47
CA ASP A 175 -31.99 -8.88 45.92
C ASP A 175 -32.29 -9.09 44.42
N GLY A 176 -32.27 -10.34 43.95
CA GLY A 176 -32.81 -10.69 42.64
C GLY A 176 -32.03 -10.15 41.43
N ASN A 177 -30.79 -9.67 41.63
CA ASN A 177 -29.92 -9.22 40.55
C ASN A 177 -28.83 -10.26 40.25
N ILE A 178 -28.75 -10.64 38.98
CA ILE A 178 -28.13 -11.88 38.46
C ILE A 178 -26.59 -11.83 38.30
N ASN A 179 -25.80 -11.07 39.07
CA ASN A 179 -24.35 -10.99 38.80
C ASN A 179 -23.50 -10.83 40.07
N SER A 180 -22.70 -11.84 40.45
CA SER A 180 -21.78 -11.74 41.59
C SER A 180 -20.44 -12.39 41.28
N GLY A 181 -19.35 -11.66 41.52
CA GLY A 181 -18.00 -12.20 41.70
C GLY A 181 -17.68 -12.31 43.19
N GLY A 182 -16.78 -13.22 43.57
CA GLY A 182 -16.43 -13.44 44.98
C GLY A 182 -15.81 -12.21 45.65
N CYS A 183 -14.70 -11.67 45.12
CA CYS A 183 -14.11 -10.41 45.58
C CYS A 183 -14.46 -9.21 44.70
N ILE A 184 -14.39 -9.35 43.37
CA ILE A 184 -14.51 -8.22 42.44
C ILE A 184 -15.68 -8.45 41.49
N PHE A 185 -16.57 -7.46 41.41
CA PHE A 185 -17.61 -7.37 40.40
C PHE A 185 -17.31 -6.19 39.46
N ASN A 186 -16.83 -6.50 38.26
CA ASN A 186 -16.37 -5.50 37.30
C ASN A 186 -17.38 -5.26 36.17
N ILE A 187 -17.84 -4.01 36.05
CA ILE A 187 -18.61 -3.49 34.91
C ILE A 187 -17.94 -2.25 34.28
N GLY A 188 -16.73 -1.90 34.73
CA GLY A 188 -15.88 -0.81 34.25
C GLY A 188 -14.53 -1.35 33.77
N SER A 189 -13.43 -0.79 34.28
CA SER A 189 -12.05 -1.21 33.98
C SER A 189 -11.31 -1.64 35.25
N VAL A 190 -10.70 -2.82 35.24
CA VAL A 190 -9.87 -3.32 36.35
C VAL A 190 -8.50 -3.75 35.83
N THR A 191 -7.43 -3.35 36.51
CA THR A 191 -6.07 -3.86 36.32
C THR A 191 -5.56 -4.46 37.62
N LEU A 192 -5.09 -5.70 37.56
CA LEU A 192 -4.45 -6.41 38.67
C LEU A 192 -3.00 -6.71 38.29
N GLU A 193 -2.04 -6.32 39.12
CA GLU A 193 -0.61 -6.53 38.86
C GLU A 193 0.14 -7.07 40.09
N ASN A 194 0.81 -8.21 39.96
CA ASN A 194 1.67 -8.79 41.00
C ASN A 194 0.95 -9.16 42.31
N ILE A 195 -0.34 -9.47 42.28
CA ILE A 195 -1.13 -9.82 43.48
C ILE A 195 -1.59 -11.27 43.49
N THR A 196 -1.93 -11.77 44.67
CA THR A 196 -2.59 -13.09 44.84
C THR A 196 -4.06 -12.95 45.20
N LEU A 197 -4.94 -13.62 44.47
CA LEU A 197 -6.35 -13.79 44.84
C LEU A 197 -6.53 -15.21 45.38
N GLU A 198 -6.76 -15.33 46.69
CA GLU A 198 -6.71 -16.60 47.40
C GLU A 198 -8.00 -16.91 48.16
N GLY A 199 -8.51 -18.12 48.00
CA GLY A 199 -9.56 -18.68 48.86
C GLY A 199 -10.92 -17.99 48.76
N ASN A 200 -11.17 -17.21 47.70
CA ASN A 200 -12.41 -16.46 47.54
C ASN A 200 -13.54 -17.35 47.03
N ARG A 201 -14.77 -17.04 47.42
CA ARG A 201 -15.88 -17.98 47.24
C ARG A 201 -17.20 -17.33 46.83
N THR A 202 -17.91 -17.98 45.91
CA THR A 202 -19.35 -17.82 45.70
C THR A 202 -20.12 -19.12 46.01
N VAL A 203 -21.44 -19.03 46.19
CA VAL A 203 -22.30 -20.20 46.51
C VAL A 203 -22.44 -21.16 45.32
N SER A 204 -22.83 -22.42 45.58
CA SER A 204 -23.21 -23.36 44.53
C SER A 204 -24.68 -23.13 44.12
N HIS A 205 -24.95 -22.12 43.30
CA HIS A 205 -26.26 -21.86 42.71
C HIS A 205 -26.13 -21.46 41.22
N ASP A 206 -27.14 -21.72 40.39
CA ASP A 206 -27.07 -21.56 38.92
C ASP A 206 -26.80 -20.10 38.45
N THR A 207 -26.81 -19.16 39.37
CA THR A 207 -26.56 -17.72 39.16
C THR A 207 -25.31 -17.22 39.88
N ALA A 208 -24.50 -18.12 40.44
CA ALA A 208 -23.26 -17.82 41.13
C ALA A 208 -22.08 -18.00 40.19
N TYR A 209 -21.34 -16.92 39.95
CA TYR A 209 -20.24 -16.87 39.00
C TYR A 209 -18.91 -16.67 39.73
N GLY A 210 -17.81 -16.70 39.00
CA GLY A 210 -16.48 -16.18 39.34
C GLY A 210 -16.11 -16.19 40.82
N GLY A 211 -15.45 -17.25 41.31
CA GLY A 211 -15.11 -17.38 42.73
C GLY A 211 -14.25 -16.26 43.29
N ALA A 212 -13.45 -15.58 42.45
CA ALA A 212 -12.76 -14.34 42.79
C ALA A 212 -13.31 -13.15 42.01
N ILE A 213 -13.54 -13.30 40.70
CA ILE A 213 -13.88 -12.17 39.82
C ILE A 213 -15.02 -12.53 38.89
N PHE A 214 -16.01 -11.65 38.83
CA PHE A 214 -16.96 -11.57 37.73
C PHE A 214 -16.65 -10.34 36.87
N ASN A 215 -16.50 -10.55 35.57
CA ASN A 215 -16.21 -9.51 34.60
C ASN A 215 -17.31 -9.38 33.55
N SER A 216 -17.79 -8.16 33.33
CA SER A 216 -18.55 -7.76 32.13
C SER A 216 -18.01 -6.47 31.49
N GLY A 217 -16.89 -5.95 31.99
CA GLY A 217 -16.16 -4.80 31.45
C GLY A 217 -14.79 -5.23 30.92
N THR A 218 -13.77 -4.40 31.13
CA THR A 218 -12.37 -4.70 30.77
C THR A 218 -11.59 -5.11 32.00
N LEU A 219 -10.90 -6.24 31.93
CA LEU A 219 -10.04 -6.76 33.00
C LEU A 219 -8.65 -7.10 32.45
N THR A 220 -7.62 -6.51 33.04
CA THR A 220 -6.22 -6.83 32.78
C THR A 220 -5.64 -7.51 34.01
N VAL A 221 -5.03 -8.67 33.83
CA VAL A 221 -4.40 -9.47 34.88
C VAL A 221 -2.95 -9.70 34.48
N LYS A 222 -1.99 -9.23 35.27
CA LYS A 222 -0.57 -9.31 34.97
C LYS A 222 0.20 -9.83 36.18
N LYS A 223 1.04 -10.85 35.99
CA LYS A 223 1.88 -11.41 37.07
C LYS A 223 1.08 -11.81 38.33
N CYS A 224 -0.18 -12.21 38.17
CA CYS A 224 -1.05 -12.53 39.30
C CYS A 224 -1.13 -14.04 39.54
N VAL A 225 -1.49 -14.41 40.76
CA VAL A 225 -1.78 -15.80 41.14
C VAL A 225 -3.23 -15.92 41.63
N PHE A 226 -4.00 -16.82 41.03
CA PHE A 226 -5.33 -17.20 41.48
C PHE A 226 -5.27 -18.59 42.07
N THR A 227 -5.49 -18.71 43.39
CA THR A 227 -5.35 -19.98 44.10
C THR A 227 -6.51 -20.30 45.04
N GLY A 228 -7.00 -21.53 45.00
CA GLY A 228 -8.01 -22.01 45.96
C GLY A 228 -9.37 -21.32 45.89
N ASN A 229 -9.65 -20.56 44.82
CA ASN A 229 -10.93 -19.86 44.67
C ASN A 229 -12.03 -20.82 44.24
N LYS A 230 -13.27 -20.58 44.67
CA LYS A 230 -14.42 -21.46 44.42
C LYS A 230 -15.62 -20.68 43.90
N GLY A 231 -16.04 -20.94 42.67
CA GLY A 231 -17.18 -20.28 42.02
C GLY A 231 -18.27 -21.27 41.65
N GLY A 232 -19.51 -20.82 41.40
CA GLY A 232 -20.48 -21.69 40.70
C GLY A 232 -19.95 -22.03 39.30
N ASP A 233 -19.78 -21.01 38.47
CA ASP A 233 -19.11 -21.08 37.16
C ASP A 233 -17.86 -20.20 37.13
N GLY A 234 -16.74 -20.74 36.67
CA GLY A 234 -15.44 -20.04 36.73
C GLY A 234 -14.92 -20.03 38.16
N GLY A 235 -14.18 -21.07 38.55
CA GLY A 235 -13.72 -21.23 39.94
C GLY A 235 -12.94 -20.03 40.47
N ALA A 236 -12.18 -19.36 39.60
CA ALA A 236 -11.58 -18.06 39.88
C ALA A 236 -12.29 -16.92 39.15
N LEU A 237 -12.49 -17.07 37.84
CA LEU A 237 -12.89 -15.97 36.96
C LEU A 237 -14.05 -16.37 36.06
N TYR A 238 -15.05 -15.51 36.00
CA TYR A 238 -16.14 -15.59 35.02
C TYR A 238 -16.16 -14.34 34.15
N ASN A 239 -16.05 -14.52 32.84
CA ASN A 239 -16.17 -13.44 31.85
C ASN A 239 -17.49 -13.54 31.10
N LEU A 240 -18.37 -12.56 31.29
CA LEU A 240 -19.67 -12.46 30.64
C LEU A 240 -19.55 -12.07 29.16
N SER A 241 -20.57 -12.38 28.36
CA SER A 241 -20.73 -11.84 27.00
C SER A 241 -20.58 -10.31 26.98
N GLY A 242 -19.68 -9.80 26.13
CA GLY A 242 -19.31 -8.38 26.05
C GLY A 242 -18.12 -7.96 26.92
N GLY A 243 -17.69 -8.80 27.88
CA GLY A 243 -16.50 -8.57 28.68
C GLY A 243 -15.20 -8.95 27.96
N THR A 244 -14.12 -8.22 28.23
CA THR A 244 -12.78 -8.50 27.72
C THR A 244 -11.82 -8.76 28.87
N VAL A 245 -11.10 -9.89 28.79
CA VAL A 245 -10.07 -10.27 29.76
C VAL A 245 -8.75 -10.46 29.04
N THR A 246 -7.70 -9.81 29.53
CA THR A 246 -6.32 -10.03 29.11
C THR A 246 -5.51 -10.54 30.29
N VAL A 247 -4.91 -11.72 30.15
CA VAL A 247 -4.10 -12.37 31.16
C VAL A 247 -2.68 -12.54 30.65
N THR A 248 -1.70 -12.01 31.37
CA THR A 248 -0.28 -12.07 31.03
C THR A 248 0.55 -12.53 32.23
N ASP A 249 1.53 -13.40 32.02
CA ASP A 249 2.50 -13.84 33.05
C ASP A 249 1.85 -14.39 34.33
N SER A 250 0.67 -15.00 34.25
CA SER A 250 -0.15 -15.32 35.43
C SER A 250 -0.39 -16.81 35.63
N THR A 251 -0.75 -17.20 36.86
CA THR A 251 -0.99 -18.60 37.22
C THR A 251 -2.37 -18.80 37.87
N PHE A 252 -3.12 -19.80 37.40
CA PHE A 252 -4.37 -20.27 37.98
C PHE A 252 -4.19 -21.70 38.49
N THR A 253 -4.27 -21.90 39.81
CA THR A 253 -4.04 -23.21 40.43
C THR A 253 -5.02 -23.55 41.54
N GLY A 254 -5.44 -24.80 41.65
CA GLY A 254 -6.28 -25.25 42.76
C GLY A 254 -7.66 -24.57 42.85
N ASN A 255 -8.15 -23.94 41.77
CA ASN A 255 -9.46 -23.31 41.75
C ASN A 255 -10.55 -24.35 41.42
N GLU A 256 -11.78 -24.12 41.89
CA GLU A 256 -12.88 -25.08 41.81
C GLU A 256 -14.17 -24.45 41.29
N SER A 257 -14.72 -24.96 40.17
CA SER A 257 -16.11 -24.70 39.77
C SER A 257 -17.05 -25.71 40.43
N LEU A 258 -18.07 -25.19 41.11
CA LEU A 258 -19.04 -25.95 41.89
C LEU A 258 -20.25 -26.43 41.08
N LEU A 259 -20.42 -25.99 39.81
CA LEU A 259 -21.57 -26.28 38.94
C LEU A 259 -21.21 -26.65 37.48
N HIS A 260 -21.22 -25.70 36.52
CA HIS A 260 -21.32 -26.03 35.09
C HIS A 260 -19.98 -26.14 34.35
N GLY A 261 -18.94 -25.41 34.76
CA GLY A 261 -17.65 -25.50 34.08
C GLY A 261 -16.61 -24.43 34.41
N GLY A 262 -15.44 -24.60 33.83
CA GLY A 262 -14.29 -23.69 33.96
C GLY A 262 -13.72 -23.70 35.37
N GLY A 263 -12.99 -24.76 35.72
CA GLY A 263 -12.48 -24.92 37.09
C GLY A 263 -11.61 -23.75 37.54
N ALA A 264 -10.92 -23.08 36.61
CA ALA A 264 -10.39 -21.74 36.82
C ALA A 264 -11.24 -20.66 36.13
N ILE A 265 -11.43 -20.79 34.81
CA ILE A 265 -11.97 -19.69 33.98
C ILE A 265 -13.17 -20.16 33.16
N VAL A 266 -14.25 -19.38 33.20
CA VAL A 266 -15.35 -19.44 32.23
C VAL A 266 -15.31 -18.21 31.35
N ASN A 267 -15.38 -18.41 30.03
CA ASN A 267 -15.39 -17.31 29.06
C ASN A 267 -16.60 -17.37 28.12
N TYR A 268 -17.44 -16.33 28.18
CA TYR A 268 -18.47 -16.02 27.17
C TYR A 268 -18.13 -14.78 26.33
N GLY A 269 -17.16 -13.96 26.75
CA GLY A 269 -16.69 -12.77 26.04
C GLY A 269 -15.37 -13.02 25.28
N THR A 270 -14.43 -12.09 25.38
CA THR A 270 -13.07 -12.24 24.82
C THR A 270 -12.06 -12.56 25.91
N LEU A 271 -11.27 -13.61 25.71
CA LEU A 271 -10.17 -14.02 26.58
C LEU A 271 -8.86 -14.02 25.79
N ASN A 272 -7.91 -13.18 26.17
CA ASN A 272 -6.55 -13.16 25.63
C ASN A 272 -5.61 -13.76 26.68
N LEU A 273 -4.91 -14.84 26.35
CA LEU A 273 -3.89 -15.44 27.23
C LEU A 273 -2.50 -15.24 26.63
N LYS A 274 -1.57 -14.81 27.49
CA LYS A 274 -0.16 -14.71 27.17
C LYS A 274 0.68 -15.21 28.34
N ASP A 275 1.68 -16.06 28.09
CA ASP A 275 2.65 -16.51 29.10
C ASP A 275 1.98 -16.98 30.41
N THR A 276 0.94 -17.82 30.28
CA THR A 276 0.00 -18.14 31.36
C THR A 276 -0.06 -19.64 31.63
N THR A 277 -0.12 -20.01 32.92
CA THR A 277 -0.25 -21.40 33.39
C THR A 277 -1.59 -21.63 34.12
N ILE A 278 -2.34 -22.64 33.70
CA ILE A 278 -3.62 -23.07 34.27
C ILE A 278 -3.52 -24.57 34.59
N THR A 279 -3.33 -24.93 35.86
CA THR A 279 -3.05 -26.31 36.30
C THR A 279 -3.69 -26.65 37.63
N GLY A 280 -4.02 -27.92 37.88
CA GLY A 280 -4.53 -28.37 39.18
C GLY A 280 -5.89 -27.79 39.55
N ASN A 281 -6.66 -27.29 38.59
CA ASN A 281 -8.01 -26.78 38.81
C ASN A 281 -9.05 -27.91 38.62
N HIS A 282 -10.23 -27.74 39.20
CA HIS A 282 -11.30 -28.75 39.19
C HIS A 282 -12.64 -28.14 38.78
N ALA A 283 -13.40 -28.82 37.91
CA ALA A 283 -14.79 -28.46 37.62
C ALA A 283 -15.72 -29.66 37.82
N LYS A 284 -16.88 -29.42 38.44
CA LYS A 284 -17.97 -30.43 38.44
C LYS A 284 -18.62 -30.62 37.07
N GLY A 285 -18.55 -29.61 36.21
CA GLY A 285 -19.04 -29.68 34.83
C GLY A 285 -17.89 -29.77 33.84
N SER A 286 -17.95 -29.01 32.74
CA SER A 286 -16.96 -29.13 31.65
C SER A 286 -15.79 -28.14 31.77
N GLY A 287 -14.61 -28.51 31.26
CA GLY A 287 -13.43 -27.63 31.22
C GLY A 287 -12.83 -27.42 32.60
N GLY A 288 -12.17 -28.43 33.15
CA GLY A 288 -11.60 -28.36 34.50
C GLY A 288 -10.53 -27.27 34.67
N GLY A 289 -9.90 -26.81 33.60
CA GLY A 289 -9.12 -25.58 33.57
C GLY A 289 -9.95 -24.40 33.06
N VAL A 290 -10.32 -24.47 31.78
CA VAL A 290 -11.01 -23.39 31.08
C VAL A 290 -12.24 -23.95 30.37
N TRP A 291 -13.37 -23.25 30.48
CA TRP A 291 -14.53 -23.50 29.63
C TRP A 291 -14.77 -22.28 28.75
N ASN A 292 -14.65 -22.45 27.44
CA ASN A 292 -14.72 -21.37 26.48
C ASN A 292 -15.93 -21.51 25.56
N ASN A 293 -16.81 -20.51 25.63
CA ASN A 293 -17.94 -20.29 24.74
C ASN A 293 -17.90 -18.91 24.04
N GLY A 294 -16.84 -18.13 24.28
CA GLY A 294 -16.54 -16.86 23.64
C GLY A 294 -15.35 -16.96 22.67
N THR A 295 -14.70 -15.83 22.45
CA THR A 295 -13.44 -15.73 21.68
C THR A 295 -12.26 -16.01 22.61
N MET A 296 -11.33 -16.87 22.19
CA MET A 296 -10.10 -17.16 22.92
C MET A 296 -8.89 -16.94 22.00
N ASN A 297 -8.01 -16.03 22.41
CA ASN A 297 -6.77 -15.70 21.72
C ASN A 297 -5.57 -16.14 22.57
N ILE A 298 -4.52 -16.66 21.94
CA ILE A 298 -3.29 -17.10 22.61
C ILE A 298 -2.02 -16.57 21.95
N GLU A 299 -1.02 -16.31 22.80
CA GLU A 299 0.34 -15.91 22.45
C GLU A 299 1.31 -16.38 23.56
N GLY A 300 2.60 -16.52 23.25
CA GLY A 300 3.65 -16.86 24.22
C GLY A 300 3.53 -18.28 24.76
N LYS A 301 3.99 -18.49 25.99
CA LYS A 301 3.98 -19.81 26.65
C LYS A 301 2.65 -20.09 27.34
N ILE A 302 1.85 -20.99 26.80
CA ILE A 302 0.54 -21.33 27.36
C ILE A 302 0.52 -22.77 27.85
N VAL A 303 0.21 -22.97 29.13
CA VAL A 303 0.12 -24.30 29.75
C VAL A 303 -1.28 -24.48 30.34
N ILE A 304 -2.09 -25.36 29.76
CA ILE A 304 -3.41 -25.77 30.27
C ILE A 304 -3.43 -27.29 30.35
N LYS A 305 -2.97 -27.83 31.48
CA LYS A 305 -2.85 -29.28 31.72
C LYS A 305 -3.02 -29.62 33.20
N ASN A 306 -3.14 -30.91 33.51
CA ASN A 306 -3.28 -31.42 34.88
C ASN A 306 -4.45 -30.81 35.66
N ASN A 307 -5.51 -30.41 34.95
CA ASN A 307 -6.77 -30.03 35.55
C ASN A 307 -7.69 -31.26 35.57
N THR A 308 -8.82 -31.19 36.27
CA THR A 308 -9.74 -32.33 36.41
C THR A 308 -11.18 -31.88 36.22
N SER A 309 -12.03 -32.75 35.68
CA SER A 309 -13.46 -32.49 35.70
C SER A 309 -14.30 -33.75 35.79
N ASP A 310 -15.44 -33.65 36.49
CA ASP A 310 -16.37 -34.78 36.65
C ASP A 310 -17.06 -35.15 35.32
N ALA A 311 -17.08 -34.22 34.36
CA ALA A 311 -17.59 -34.44 33.00
C ALA A 311 -16.55 -35.06 32.03
N ASN A 312 -15.36 -35.46 32.51
CA ASN A 312 -14.27 -36.01 31.71
C ASN A 312 -13.76 -35.06 30.59
N THR A 313 -13.77 -33.76 30.87
CA THR A 313 -13.19 -32.71 30.00
C THR A 313 -12.21 -31.87 30.84
N PRO A 314 -11.06 -32.46 31.20
CA PRO A 314 -10.28 -32.02 32.35
C PRO A 314 -9.66 -30.64 32.18
N ASN A 315 -9.28 -30.25 30.96
CA ASN A 315 -8.44 -29.09 30.73
C ASN A 315 -9.22 -27.94 30.06
N LEU A 316 -9.00 -27.64 28.78
CA LEU A 316 -9.75 -26.65 28.04
C LEU A 316 -10.96 -27.30 27.34
N TYR A 317 -12.17 -26.88 27.69
CA TYR A 317 -13.38 -27.23 26.94
C TYR A 317 -13.77 -26.13 25.95
N LEU A 318 -13.93 -26.49 24.67
CA LEU A 318 -14.44 -25.62 23.61
C LEU A 318 -15.89 -25.98 23.29
N ASN A 319 -16.79 -25.01 23.42
CA ASN A 319 -18.18 -25.16 22.99
C ASN A 319 -18.29 -25.25 21.45
N SER A 320 -19.44 -25.68 20.94
CA SER A 320 -19.74 -25.82 19.52
C SER A 320 -19.35 -24.59 18.69
N ASN A 321 -18.66 -24.81 17.58
CA ASN A 321 -18.18 -23.78 16.65
C ASN A 321 -17.22 -22.73 17.24
N LYS A 322 -16.52 -23.05 18.34
CA LYS A 322 -15.50 -22.18 18.91
C LYS A 322 -14.09 -22.61 18.49
N VAL A 323 -13.25 -21.62 18.22
CA VAL A 323 -11.85 -21.79 17.83
C VAL A 323 -10.94 -21.08 18.82
N ILE A 324 -9.69 -21.52 18.86
CA ILE A 324 -8.59 -20.82 19.53
C ILE A 324 -7.83 -20.08 18.44
N THR A 325 -7.72 -18.76 18.56
CA THR A 325 -6.98 -17.93 17.62
C THR A 325 -5.57 -17.70 18.15
N VAL A 326 -4.57 -17.93 17.32
CA VAL A 326 -3.17 -17.61 17.66
C VAL A 326 -2.87 -16.21 17.13
N THR A 327 -2.62 -15.26 18.03
CA THR A 327 -2.44 -13.83 17.67
C THR A 327 -0.97 -13.41 17.60
N GLY A 328 -0.05 -14.27 18.00
CA GLY A 328 1.41 -14.06 17.91
C GLY A 328 2.17 -15.39 18.03
N SER A 329 3.48 -15.36 18.27
CA SER A 329 4.28 -16.57 18.44
C SER A 329 3.84 -17.37 19.68
N VAL A 330 3.82 -18.70 19.61
CA VAL A 330 3.54 -19.61 20.74
C VAL A 330 4.80 -20.37 21.09
N ASP A 331 5.13 -20.44 22.37
CA ASP A 331 6.35 -21.08 22.87
C ASP A 331 6.32 -22.61 22.65
N PRO A 332 7.42 -23.24 22.22
CA PRO A 332 7.53 -24.69 22.06
C PRO A 332 7.26 -25.54 23.32
N ASP A 333 7.35 -24.98 24.51
CA ASP A 333 6.99 -25.67 25.76
C ASP A 333 5.50 -25.49 26.12
N SER A 334 4.72 -24.82 25.27
CA SER A 334 3.29 -24.68 25.49
C SER A 334 2.61 -26.04 25.45
N GLU A 335 1.66 -26.29 26.34
CA GLU A 335 0.95 -27.56 26.40
C GLU A 335 -0.50 -27.30 26.76
N ILE A 336 -1.41 -27.47 25.79
CA ILE A 336 -2.84 -27.15 25.95
C ILE A 336 -3.64 -28.41 25.64
N HIS A 337 -4.26 -28.98 26.66
CA HIS A 337 -5.11 -30.14 26.48
C HIS A 337 -6.54 -29.68 26.23
N VAL A 338 -7.16 -30.13 25.13
CA VAL A 338 -8.44 -29.62 24.63
C VAL A 338 -9.48 -30.73 24.49
N THR A 339 -10.69 -30.44 24.95
CA THR A 339 -11.91 -31.20 24.65
C THR A 339 -12.89 -30.28 23.94
N ALA A 340 -13.35 -30.64 22.73
CA ALA A 340 -14.35 -29.84 22.01
C ALA A 340 -15.70 -30.58 21.95
N GLN A 341 -16.80 -29.83 22.05
CA GLN A 341 -18.17 -30.37 21.97
C GLN A 341 -18.47 -31.00 20.60
N ASP A 342 -18.04 -30.33 19.54
CA ASP A 342 -18.13 -30.81 18.16
C ASP A 342 -16.71 -30.92 17.59
N LEU A 343 -16.15 -32.13 17.50
CA LEU A 343 -14.90 -32.35 16.77
C LEU A 343 -15.21 -32.62 15.29
N PRO A 344 -14.64 -31.89 14.30
CA PRO A 344 -14.39 -32.50 13.00
C PRO A 344 -13.33 -33.57 13.18
N ARG A 345 -13.63 -34.77 12.71
CA ARG A 345 -12.91 -36.01 13.06
C ARG A 345 -11.58 -36.23 12.36
N LYS A 346 -10.85 -35.15 12.08
CA LYS A 346 -9.43 -35.20 11.79
C LYS A 346 -8.82 -33.87 12.22
N VAL A 347 -8.79 -33.61 13.53
CA VAL A 347 -7.62 -32.89 14.00
C VAL A 347 -6.49 -33.90 13.88
N ALA A 348 -5.47 -33.56 13.10
CA ALA A 348 -4.25 -34.34 13.09
C ALA A 348 -3.86 -34.60 14.55
N THR A 349 -3.53 -35.84 14.86
CA THR A 349 -2.76 -36.17 16.07
C THR A 349 -1.39 -35.51 16.08
N ASP A 350 -1.07 -34.70 15.06
CA ASP A 350 0.26 -34.20 14.82
C ASP A 350 0.13 -32.68 14.68
N TRP A 351 0.12 -31.98 15.82
CA TRP A 351 0.49 -30.56 15.87
C TRP A 351 2.01 -30.43 15.65
N ILE A 352 2.54 -31.15 14.64
CA ILE A 352 3.94 -31.50 14.34
C ILE A 352 4.33 -32.90 14.85
N ASP A 353 4.57 -33.83 13.93
CA ASP A 353 5.39 -35.02 14.19
C ASP A 353 6.80 -34.52 14.59
N GLY A 354 7.16 -34.58 15.87
CA GLY A 354 8.53 -34.45 16.36
C GLY A 354 8.74 -33.48 17.54
N ASP A 355 8.90 -34.06 18.73
CA ASP A 355 9.63 -33.71 19.97
C ASP A 355 9.90 -32.26 20.45
N ASP A 356 9.80 -31.19 19.65
CA ASP A 356 10.22 -29.82 20.04
C ASP A 356 9.28 -28.69 19.56
N ALA A 357 7.97 -28.89 19.60
CA ALA A 357 6.97 -27.83 19.44
C ALA A 357 5.90 -27.96 20.53
N GLY A 358 5.27 -26.85 20.92
CA GLY A 358 4.21 -26.87 21.93
C GLY A 358 3.13 -27.83 21.45
N VAL A 359 2.41 -28.48 22.38
CA VAL A 359 1.50 -29.58 22.05
C VAL A 359 0.06 -29.21 22.42
N ILE A 360 -0.85 -29.12 21.44
CA ILE A 360 -2.29 -29.14 21.66
C ILE A 360 -2.72 -30.60 21.63
N LEU A 361 -3.04 -31.15 22.78
CA LEU A 361 -3.42 -32.56 22.94
C LEU A 361 -4.95 -32.66 23.02
N PHE A 362 -5.57 -33.50 22.19
CA PHE A 362 -7.00 -33.75 22.27
C PHE A 362 -7.29 -34.97 23.17
N ASP A 363 -7.97 -34.75 24.28
CA ASP A 363 -8.23 -35.78 25.31
C ASP A 363 -9.32 -36.81 24.91
N ASN A 364 -9.85 -36.76 23.69
CA ASN A 364 -11.02 -37.54 23.27
C ASN A 364 -10.66 -38.96 22.79
N GLY A 365 -10.56 -39.91 23.71
CA GLY A 365 -10.42 -41.34 23.43
C GLY A 365 -11.66 -42.02 22.80
N MET A 366 -12.12 -41.60 21.60
CA MET A 366 -13.20 -42.28 20.86
C MET A 366 -12.96 -42.46 19.35
N GLU A 367 -12.84 -43.72 18.93
CA GLU A 367 -12.76 -44.18 17.54
C GLU A 367 -13.95 -43.69 16.67
N SER A 368 -13.72 -43.28 15.40
CA SER A 368 -14.59 -43.78 14.30
C SER A 368 -15.94 -43.12 13.88
N TYR A 369 -16.09 -42.18 12.90
CA TYR A 369 -17.36 -41.79 12.15
C TYR A 369 -17.27 -40.43 11.37
N GLN A 370 -17.94 -40.31 10.22
CA GLN A 370 -17.70 -39.36 9.10
C GLN A 370 -18.36 -37.96 9.09
N TYR A 371 -17.63 -37.02 8.44
CA TYR A 371 -17.95 -35.80 7.63
C TYR A 371 -18.80 -34.61 8.14
N GLY A 372 -18.18 -33.42 8.08
CA GLY A 372 -18.73 -32.04 8.21
C GLY A 372 -17.59 -31.03 8.48
N SER A 373 -17.55 -29.87 7.83
CA SER A 373 -16.40 -28.97 7.62
C SER A 373 -15.87 -28.16 8.82
N ASP A 374 -14.53 -28.04 8.86
CA ASP A 374 -13.63 -26.99 9.39
C ASP A 374 -13.57 -26.64 10.90
N VAL A 375 -12.60 -27.24 11.60
CA VAL A 375 -11.95 -26.70 12.81
C VAL A 375 -10.44 -26.90 12.64
N GLY A 376 -9.66 -25.81 12.60
CA GLY A 376 -8.20 -25.83 12.49
C GLY A 376 -7.62 -24.44 12.73
N VAL A 377 -6.44 -24.37 13.37
CA VAL A 377 -5.67 -23.13 13.57
C VAL A 377 -5.17 -22.68 12.19
N ARG A 378 -5.59 -21.49 11.72
CA ARG A 378 -5.14 -20.94 10.44
C ARG A 378 -4.07 -19.88 10.68
N ALA A 379 -2.93 -20.02 10.02
CA ALA A 379 -1.87 -19.01 10.06
C ALA A 379 -2.24 -17.85 9.12
N ALA A 380 -2.18 -16.62 9.62
CA ALA A 380 -2.34 -15.43 8.80
C ALA A 380 -1.10 -15.18 7.93
N TYR A 381 -1.30 -14.59 6.76
CA TYR A 381 -0.23 -14.10 5.88
C TYR A 381 -0.71 -12.93 5.03
N ILE A 382 0.23 -12.14 4.50
CA ILE A 382 -0.09 -11.11 3.51
C ILE A 382 0.05 -11.68 2.11
N SER A 383 -1.09 -11.90 1.45
CA SER A 383 -1.15 -12.19 0.03
C SER A 383 -0.85 -10.92 -0.76
N ARG A 384 -0.06 -11.04 -1.83
CA ARG A 384 0.21 -9.94 -2.76
C ARG A 384 -0.04 -10.44 -4.18
N VAL A 385 -0.78 -9.66 -4.96
CA VAL A 385 -1.12 -9.98 -6.35
C VAL A 385 -0.92 -8.73 -7.20
N TRP A 386 -0.29 -8.88 -8.37
CA TRP A 386 -0.16 -7.81 -9.35
C TRP A 386 -1.49 -7.60 -10.07
N ASP A 387 -2.03 -6.39 -10.01
CA ASP A 387 -3.16 -5.94 -10.82
C ASP A 387 -2.59 -5.31 -12.11
N PRO A 388 -2.72 -5.99 -13.27
CA PRO A 388 -2.19 -5.50 -14.54
C PRO A 388 -2.94 -4.26 -15.05
N ASP A 389 -4.21 -4.07 -14.68
CA ASP A 389 -5.01 -2.95 -15.16
C ASP A 389 -4.71 -1.68 -14.34
N ALA A 390 -4.54 -1.84 -13.03
CA ALA A 390 -4.17 -0.75 -12.14
C ALA A 390 -2.66 -0.47 -12.08
N HIS A 391 -1.81 -1.29 -12.71
CA HIS A 391 -0.36 -1.27 -12.59
C HIS A 391 0.14 -1.17 -11.13
N THR A 392 -0.50 -1.87 -10.20
CA THR A 392 -0.15 -1.85 -8.77
C THR A 392 -0.21 -3.24 -8.13
N VAL A 393 0.46 -3.40 -7.00
CA VAL A 393 0.36 -4.61 -6.18
C VAL A 393 -0.74 -4.45 -5.15
N VAL A 394 -1.75 -5.31 -5.21
CA VAL A 394 -2.81 -5.40 -4.20
C VAL A 394 -2.32 -6.30 -3.07
N SER A 395 -2.40 -5.84 -1.83
CA SER A 395 -2.03 -6.61 -0.63
C SER A 395 -3.28 -6.92 0.18
N THR A 396 -3.50 -8.19 0.50
CA THR A 396 -4.65 -8.68 1.27
C THR A 396 -4.19 -9.54 2.44
N PRO A 397 -4.56 -9.22 3.69
CA PRO A 397 -4.45 -10.17 4.79
C PRO A 397 -5.35 -11.37 4.50
N GLU A 398 -4.76 -12.56 4.52
CA GLU A 398 -5.44 -13.82 4.26
C GLU A 398 -5.11 -14.84 5.36
N GLU A 399 -5.99 -15.82 5.50
CA GLU A 399 -5.75 -16.99 6.34
C GLU A 399 -5.35 -18.17 5.46
N CYS A 400 -4.38 -18.95 5.94
CA CYS A 400 -3.94 -20.17 5.27
C CYS A 400 -5.15 -21.08 4.96
N PRO A 401 -5.38 -21.44 3.68
CA PRO A 401 -6.57 -22.21 3.27
C PRO A 401 -6.57 -23.65 3.79
N GLU A 402 -5.42 -24.15 4.24
CA GLU A 402 -5.24 -25.43 4.93
C GLU A 402 -4.34 -25.25 6.15
N MET A 403 -4.22 -26.24 7.04
CA MET A 403 -3.25 -26.15 8.13
C MET A 403 -1.82 -26.24 7.58
N PRO A 404 -0.96 -25.24 7.82
CA PRO A 404 0.41 -25.28 7.33
C PRO A 404 1.24 -26.34 8.07
N LYS A 405 2.15 -26.98 7.34
CA LYS A 405 3.03 -28.05 7.81
C LYS A 405 4.36 -27.47 8.35
N LYS A 406 5.11 -28.24 9.14
CA LYS A 406 6.50 -27.93 9.45
C LYS A 406 7.36 -28.07 8.20
N LEU A 407 8.25 -27.11 7.97
CA LEU A 407 9.19 -27.17 6.86
C LEU A 407 10.20 -28.31 7.08
N THR A 408 10.48 -29.08 6.04
CA THR A 408 11.49 -30.14 6.04
C THR A 408 12.51 -29.89 4.93
N SER A 409 13.58 -30.68 4.86
CA SER A 409 14.58 -30.58 3.79
C SER A 409 14.05 -31.04 2.42
N ASN A 410 12.93 -31.77 2.37
CA ASN A 410 12.30 -32.22 1.12
C ASN A 410 10.78 -32.00 1.20
N PRO A 411 10.32 -30.74 1.20
CA PRO A 411 8.91 -30.43 1.35
C PRO A 411 8.12 -30.86 0.11
N GLY A 412 6.98 -31.53 0.32
CA GLY A 412 5.98 -31.76 -0.72
C GLY A 412 5.15 -30.50 -1.00
N SER A 413 4.22 -30.56 -1.93
CA SER A 413 3.31 -29.42 -2.18
C SER A 413 2.41 -29.12 -0.97
N GLY A 414 2.13 -27.84 -0.74
CA GLY A 414 1.25 -27.36 0.32
C GLY A 414 1.79 -26.13 1.05
N TRP A 415 1.16 -25.81 2.17
CA TRP A 415 1.52 -24.68 3.02
C TRP A 415 2.47 -25.07 4.15
N TYR A 416 3.38 -24.17 4.49
CA TYR A 416 4.41 -24.35 5.52
C TYR A 416 4.56 -23.09 6.36
N TYR A 417 4.74 -23.26 7.66
CA TYR A 417 4.87 -22.14 8.62
C TYR A 417 6.21 -22.20 9.33
N VAL A 418 6.98 -21.11 9.25
CA VAL A 418 8.26 -20.94 9.93
C VAL A 418 8.05 -20.12 11.18
N TYR A 419 8.39 -20.68 12.33
CA TYR A 419 8.33 -20.04 13.63
C TYR A 419 9.70 -20.13 14.32
N GLY A 420 10.00 -19.16 15.18
CA GLY A 420 11.29 -19.07 15.88
C GLY A 420 12.49 -19.07 14.92
N THR A 421 13.66 -19.50 15.40
CA THR A 421 14.84 -19.69 14.54
C THR A 421 14.96 -21.14 14.10
N GLN A 422 14.90 -21.40 12.79
CA GLN A 422 15.06 -22.72 12.19
C GLN A 422 16.31 -22.75 11.32
N THR A 423 17.16 -23.76 11.47
CA THR A 423 18.41 -23.86 10.70
C THR A 423 18.49 -25.20 9.98
N PHE A 424 18.73 -25.15 8.68
CA PHE A 424 18.93 -26.31 7.82
C PHE A 424 20.40 -26.39 7.39
N GLY A 425 21.09 -27.43 7.89
CA GLY A 425 22.46 -27.75 7.50
C GLY A 425 22.60 -28.49 6.16
N SER A 426 21.47 -28.76 5.50
CA SER A 426 21.38 -29.34 4.16
C SER A 426 20.46 -28.49 3.28
N ARG A 427 20.66 -28.55 1.96
CA ARG A 427 19.80 -27.90 0.97
C ARG A 427 18.34 -28.32 1.13
N ILE A 428 17.42 -27.36 1.00
CA ILE A 428 15.99 -27.63 0.91
C ILE A 428 15.64 -27.94 -0.55
N GLU A 429 15.02 -29.07 -0.81
CA GLU A 429 14.77 -29.61 -2.15
C GLU A 429 13.28 -29.62 -2.49
N ILE A 430 12.83 -28.66 -3.30
CA ILE A 430 11.45 -28.56 -3.79
C ILE A 430 11.36 -29.24 -5.16
N ALA A 431 11.05 -30.54 -5.13
CA ALA A 431 11.10 -31.38 -6.33
C ALA A 431 9.90 -31.22 -7.29
N SER A 432 8.71 -30.86 -6.78
CA SER A 432 7.49 -30.70 -7.60
C SER A 432 6.37 -29.95 -6.85
N GLY A 433 5.41 -29.42 -7.60
CA GLY A 433 4.24 -28.73 -7.05
C GLY A 433 4.54 -27.33 -6.50
N THR A 434 3.60 -26.80 -5.71
CA THR A 434 3.72 -25.47 -5.11
C THR A 434 3.96 -25.59 -3.61
N VAL A 435 5.00 -24.92 -3.12
CA VAL A 435 5.31 -24.74 -1.70
C VAL A 435 5.01 -23.29 -1.34
N ASN A 436 4.13 -23.09 -0.35
CA ASN A 436 3.79 -21.78 0.20
C ASN A 436 4.43 -21.65 1.58
N LEU A 437 5.44 -20.80 1.70
CA LEU A 437 6.17 -20.57 2.95
C LEU A 437 5.68 -19.29 3.62
N ILE A 438 5.16 -19.40 4.84
CA ILE A 438 4.81 -18.25 5.68
C ILE A 438 5.92 -18.07 6.71
N LEU A 439 6.58 -16.92 6.70
CA LEU A 439 7.55 -16.49 7.70
C LEU A 439 6.80 -15.78 8.83
N ALA A 440 6.75 -16.38 10.02
CA ALA A 440 6.11 -15.77 11.18
C ALA A 440 6.83 -14.50 11.63
N ASP A 441 6.10 -13.64 12.32
CA ASP A 441 6.64 -12.43 12.92
C ASP A 441 7.77 -12.80 13.91
N GLY A 442 8.96 -12.23 13.70
CA GLY A 442 10.15 -12.52 14.49
C GLY A 442 10.85 -13.87 14.19
N ALA A 443 10.33 -14.69 13.26
CA ALA A 443 10.98 -15.94 12.87
C ALA A 443 12.20 -15.70 11.97
N THR A 444 13.16 -16.64 12.00
CA THR A 444 14.35 -16.66 11.13
C THR A 444 14.56 -18.07 10.57
N LEU A 445 14.55 -18.22 9.24
CA LEU A 445 14.92 -19.45 8.54
C LEU A 445 16.33 -19.32 7.96
N ASN A 446 17.26 -20.12 8.47
CA ASN A 446 18.66 -20.19 8.05
C ASN A 446 18.91 -21.42 7.19
N CYS A 447 19.12 -21.24 5.88
CA CYS A 447 19.51 -22.26 4.92
C CYS A 447 20.98 -22.03 4.52
N THR A 448 21.91 -22.31 5.44
CA THR A 448 23.32 -21.88 5.33
C THR A 448 24.21 -22.85 4.54
N SER A 449 23.73 -24.05 4.23
CA SER A 449 24.48 -25.10 3.52
C SER A 449 23.66 -25.62 2.34
N GLY A 450 23.76 -24.94 1.21
CA GLY A 450 23.12 -25.33 -0.06
C GLY A 450 21.92 -24.47 -0.48
N GLY A 451 21.35 -23.64 0.41
CA GLY A 451 20.23 -22.76 0.08
C GLY A 451 18.92 -23.52 -0.18
N ILE A 452 18.08 -23.00 -1.07
CA ILE A 452 16.81 -23.60 -1.47
C ILE A 452 16.85 -23.94 -2.95
N HIS A 453 16.74 -25.23 -3.27
CA HIS A 453 16.60 -25.72 -4.64
C HIS A 453 15.13 -25.81 -5.02
N ILE A 454 14.79 -25.32 -6.20
CA ILE A 454 13.46 -25.46 -6.78
C ILE A 454 13.65 -26.14 -8.14
N THR A 455 13.11 -27.34 -8.34
CA THR A 455 13.39 -28.11 -9.55
C THR A 455 12.32 -27.90 -10.63
N GLY A 456 12.74 -27.67 -11.87
CA GLY A 456 11.88 -27.73 -13.06
C GLY A 456 10.68 -26.77 -13.02
N ASN A 457 9.45 -27.30 -13.02
CA ASN A 457 8.21 -26.51 -12.99
C ASN A 457 7.65 -26.27 -11.57
N ALA A 458 8.39 -26.62 -10.51
CA ALA A 458 7.94 -26.39 -9.14
C ALA A 458 7.87 -24.88 -8.81
N LYS A 459 7.09 -24.50 -7.80
CA LYS A 459 6.91 -23.11 -7.39
C LYS A 459 7.15 -22.94 -5.90
N LEU A 460 7.93 -21.93 -5.55
CA LEU A 460 8.08 -21.44 -4.18
C LEU A 460 7.43 -20.06 -4.05
N ASN A 461 6.43 -19.95 -3.19
CA ASN A 461 5.86 -18.67 -2.76
C ASN A 461 6.32 -18.38 -1.33
N ILE A 462 6.79 -17.16 -1.07
CA ILE A 462 7.28 -16.73 0.26
C ILE A 462 6.44 -15.55 0.74
N TYR A 463 5.87 -15.66 1.93
CA TYR A 463 4.97 -14.69 2.54
C TYR A 463 5.51 -14.26 3.91
N GLY A 464 5.28 -13.00 4.30
CA GLY A 464 5.35 -12.58 5.70
C GLY A 464 4.00 -12.80 6.38
N GLN A 465 4.00 -13.13 7.67
CA GLN A 465 2.77 -13.25 8.47
C GLN A 465 2.06 -11.91 8.58
N SER A 466 2.78 -10.84 8.91
CA SER A 466 2.27 -9.47 8.90
C SER A 466 3.24 -8.52 8.16
N GLY A 467 2.77 -7.81 7.14
CA GLY A 467 3.63 -6.94 6.33
C GLY A 467 4.86 -7.65 5.74
N ASP A 468 6.05 -7.13 6.03
CA ASP A 468 7.36 -7.65 5.54
C ASP A 468 8.21 -8.26 6.68
N THR A 469 7.56 -8.86 7.67
CA THR A 469 8.20 -9.52 8.83
C THR A 469 8.66 -10.95 8.53
N GLY A 470 9.46 -11.50 9.45
CA GLY A 470 10.07 -12.82 9.31
C GLY A 470 11.27 -12.80 8.35
N GLU A 471 12.32 -13.55 8.68
CA GLU A 471 13.59 -13.52 7.97
C GLU A 471 13.90 -14.87 7.31
N LEU A 472 14.38 -14.86 6.07
CA LEU A 472 14.94 -16.01 5.37
C LEU A 472 16.36 -15.68 4.90
N LYS A 473 17.35 -16.46 5.33
CA LYS A 473 18.75 -16.39 4.90
C LYS A 473 19.10 -17.66 4.14
N ALA A 474 19.38 -17.56 2.85
CA ALA A 474 19.69 -18.71 2.01
C ALA A 474 21.03 -18.54 1.29
N THR A 475 21.99 -19.42 1.60
CA THR A 475 23.33 -19.40 1.02
C THR A 475 23.55 -20.66 0.19
N GLY A 476 23.71 -20.49 -1.11
CA GLY A 476 23.93 -21.57 -2.07
C GLY A 476 25.26 -22.27 -1.84
N GLY A 477 25.29 -23.59 -2.07
CA GLY A 477 26.53 -24.35 -2.15
C GLY A 477 27.28 -24.08 -3.46
N ASP A 478 28.48 -24.65 -3.64
CA ASP A 478 29.24 -24.47 -4.89
C ASP A 478 28.38 -24.73 -6.14
N ASN A 479 28.34 -23.76 -7.06
CA ASN A 479 27.54 -23.80 -8.30
C ASN A 479 26.01 -23.77 -8.11
N GLN A 480 25.52 -23.50 -6.90
CA GLN A 480 24.10 -23.50 -6.53
C GLN A 480 23.62 -22.10 -6.16
N ALA A 481 22.41 -21.74 -6.61
CA ALA A 481 21.82 -20.47 -6.21
C ALA A 481 21.44 -20.49 -4.73
N GLY A 482 21.42 -19.32 -4.10
CA GLY A 482 20.91 -19.15 -2.74
C GLY A 482 19.43 -19.56 -2.66
N ILE A 483 18.63 -19.01 -3.58
CA ILE A 483 17.26 -19.46 -3.84
C ILE A 483 17.12 -19.69 -5.35
N GLY A 484 16.90 -20.93 -5.75
CA GLY A 484 16.63 -21.27 -7.15
C GLY A 484 17.32 -22.54 -7.62
N GLY A 485 18.09 -22.46 -8.70
CA GLY A 485 18.59 -23.61 -9.46
C GLY A 485 19.85 -24.27 -8.88
N ASN A 486 20.17 -25.46 -9.40
CA ASN A 486 21.43 -26.19 -9.14
C ASN A 486 22.39 -26.02 -10.33
N LYS A 487 23.59 -26.58 -10.20
CA LYS A 487 24.52 -26.73 -11.33
C LYS A 487 23.86 -27.51 -12.46
N GLU A 488 23.85 -26.96 -13.66
CA GLU A 488 23.33 -27.59 -14.89
C GLU A 488 21.85 -28.04 -14.78
N GLN A 489 21.14 -27.62 -13.72
CA GLN A 489 19.75 -27.99 -13.47
C GLN A 489 18.93 -26.75 -13.16
N GLY A 490 17.71 -26.76 -13.71
CA GLY A 490 16.78 -25.67 -13.62
C GLY A 490 16.39 -25.22 -12.22
N SER A 491 16.09 -23.93 -12.07
CA SER A 491 15.25 -23.38 -11.01
C SER A 491 13.76 -23.55 -11.37
N GLY A 492 12.88 -23.65 -10.38
CA GLY A 492 11.46 -23.41 -10.58
C GLY A 492 11.08 -21.95 -10.36
N PHE A 493 9.78 -21.69 -10.34
CA PHE A 493 9.20 -20.37 -10.15
C PHE A 493 9.42 -19.86 -8.73
N VAL A 494 9.87 -18.61 -8.59
CA VAL A 494 10.03 -17.94 -7.31
C VAL A 494 9.07 -16.77 -7.25
N CYS A 495 8.22 -16.73 -6.23
CA CYS A 495 7.35 -15.59 -5.93
C CYS A 495 7.62 -15.11 -4.52
N ILE A 496 8.20 -13.93 -4.38
CA ILE A 496 8.41 -13.27 -3.09
C ILE A 496 7.25 -12.30 -2.90
N CYS A 497 6.31 -12.70 -2.07
CA CYS A 497 5.18 -11.88 -1.68
C CYS A 497 5.56 -10.99 -0.49
N GLY A 498 6.39 -11.42 0.46
CA GLY A 498 6.79 -10.61 1.62
C GLY A 498 7.97 -11.19 2.43
N GLY A 499 8.30 -10.54 3.55
CA GLY A 499 9.37 -10.92 4.47
C GLY A 499 10.73 -10.27 4.17
N LYS A 500 11.71 -10.54 5.04
CA LYS A 500 13.11 -10.11 4.89
C LYS A 500 13.96 -11.26 4.32
N ILE A 501 14.30 -11.17 3.04
CA ILE A 501 14.98 -12.22 2.30
C ILE A 501 16.43 -11.82 2.06
N THR A 502 17.37 -12.68 2.44
CA THR A 502 18.79 -12.57 2.11
C THR A 502 19.21 -13.82 1.37
N ALA A 503 19.58 -13.68 0.10
CA ALA A 503 19.92 -14.80 -0.77
C ALA A 503 21.32 -14.60 -1.37
N THR A 504 22.25 -15.48 -1.03
CA THR A 504 23.64 -15.43 -1.50
C THR A 504 23.92 -16.64 -2.36
N GLY A 505 24.33 -16.41 -3.61
CA GLY A 505 24.70 -17.47 -4.53
C GLY A 505 26.02 -18.11 -4.12
N GLY A 506 26.11 -19.43 -4.27
CA GLY A 506 27.40 -20.09 -4.18
C GLY A 506 28.25 -19.78 -5.41
N LYS A 507 29.49 -20.29 -5.44
CA LYS A 507 30.45 -20.00 -6.52
C LYS A 507 29.81 -20.18 -7.91
N TYR A 508 29.86 -19.17 -8.78
CA TYR A 508 29.29 -19.21 -10.15
C TYR A 508 27.75 -19.26 -10.26
N ALA A 509 27.00 -19.04 -9.18
CA ALA A 509 25.54 -19.09 -9.18
C ALA A 509 24.90 -17.82 -8.64
N ALA A 510 23.67 -17.54 -9.06
CA ALA A 510 22.96 -16.32 -8.68
C ALA A 510 22.53 -16.32 -7.21
N GLY A 511 22.32 -15.13 -6.64
CA GLY A 511 21.67 -15.00 -5.33
C GLY A 511 20.27 -15.59 -5.36
N ILE A 512 19.45 -15.06 -6.28
CA ILE A 512 18.13 -15.59 -6.63
C ILE A 512 18.11 -15.90 -8.12
N GLY A 513 17.88 -17.16 -8.49
CA GLY A 513 17.78 -17.57 -9.89
C GLY A 513 18.62 -18.80 -10.21
N ALA A 514 19.36 -18.77 -11.31
CA ALA A 514 20.00 -19.96 -11.86
C ALA A 514 21.33 -20.33 -11.19
N GLY A 515 21.63 -21.63 -11.18
CA GLY A 515 22.97 -22.15 -10.86
C GLY A 515 23.94 -22.04 -12.06
N TYR A 516 25.15 -22.59 -11.91
CA TYR A 516 26.16 -22.61 -12.98
C TYR A 516 25.68 -23.37 -14.22
N ASN A 517 25.86 -22.78 -15.40
CA ASN A 517 25.61 -23.36 -16.71
C ASN A 517 24.19 -23.96 -16.86
N SER A 518 23.20 -23.28 -16.28
CA SER A 518 21.81 -23.73 -16.20
C SER A 518 20.89 -22.89 -17.11
N THR A 519 20.05 -23.53 -17.93
CA THR A 519 19.21 -22.87 -18.95
C THR A 519 17.83 -22.45 -18.41
N ALA A 520 17.19 -21.42 -18.97
CA ALA A 520 15.97 -20.72 -18.52
C ALA A 520 14.81 -21.60 -17.97
N ILE A 521 14.41 -21.27 -16.74
CA ILE A 521 13.92 -22.20 -15.71
C ILE A 521 13.18 -21.39 -14.61
N GLY A 522 11.86 -21.19 -14.78
CA GLY A 522 10.98 -20.48 -13.84
C GLY A 522 11.12 -18.96 -13.76
N ASN A 523 10.01 -18.22 -13.75
CA ASN A 523 10.00 -16.77 -13.57
C ASN A 523 10.34 -16.39 -12.12
N ILE A 524 11.04 -15.27 -11.94
CA ILE A 524 11.28 -14.66 -10.64
C ILE A 524 10.33 -13.47 -10.52
N THR A 525 9.43 -13.50 -9.53
CA THR A 525 8.46 -12.43 -9.27
C THR A 525 8.63 -11.91 -7.86
N ILE A 526 8.83 -10.59 -7.73
CA ILE A 526 8.90 -9.89 -6.44
C ILE A 526 7.74 -8.90 -6.39
N LEU A 527 6.82 -9.14 -5.46
CA LEU A 527 5.62 -8.33 -5.24
C LEU A 527 5.74 -7.47 -3.97
N GLY A 528 6.62 -7.85 -3.04
CA GLY A 528 6.84 -7.15 -1.76
C GLY A 528 8.04 -7.71 -1.00
N GLY A 529 8.23 -7.28 0.24
CA GLY A 529 9.35 -7.71 1.08
C GLY A 529 10.61 -6.84 0.95
N THR A 530 11.56 -7.08 1.85
CA THR A 530 12.93 -6.56 1.76
C THR A 530 13.83 -7.67 1.24
N VAL A 531 14.28 -7.57 -0.01
CA VAL A 531 15.05 -8.62 -0.70
C VAL A 531 16.48 -8.14 -0.93
N ASN A 532 17.45 -8.84 -0.36
CA ASN A 532 18.88 -8.63 -0.60
C ASN A 532 19.45 -9.87 -1.30
N ALA A 533 19.79 -9.74 -2.56
CA ALA A 533 20.33 -10.82 -3.38
C ALA A 533 21.76 -10.53 -3.80
N THR A 534 22.68 -11.47 -3.57
CA THR A 534 24.09 -11.33 -3.93
C THR A 534 24.53 -12.52 -4.74
N GLY A 535 25.04 -12.27 -5.95
CA GLY A 535 25.59 -13.30 -6.81
C GLY A 535 26.88 -13.86 -6.25
N GLY A 536 27.09 -15.16 -6.42
CA GLY A 536 28.41 -15.74 -6.24
C GLY A 536 29.35 -15.30 -7.37
N MET A 537 30.62 -15.69 -7.29
CA MET A 537 31.67 -15.36 -8.27
C MET A 537 31.15 -15.38 -9.73
N LYS A 538 31.24 -14.27 -10.47
CA LYS A 538 30.78 -14.10 -11.87
C LYS A 538 29.25 -14.18 -12.14
N ALA A 539 28.42 -14.34 -11.13
CA ALA A 539 26.98 -14.55 -11.31
C ALA A 539 26.16 -13.32 -10.94
N ALA A 540 24.91 -13.26 -11.42
CA ALA A 540 24.04 -12.14 -11.12
C ALA A 540 23.55 -12.14 -9.66
N GLY A 541 23.20 -10.97 -9.13
CA GLY A 541 22.45 -10.87 -7.86
C GLY A 541 21.10 -11.57 -7.99
N ILE A 542 20.31 -11.12 -8.97
CA ILE A 542 19.04 -11.75 -9.39
C ILE A 542 19.15 -12.07 -10.88
N GLY A 543 18.97 -13.34 -11.24
CA GLY A 543 19.01 -13.76 -12.63
C GLY A 543 19.87 -14.99 -12.86
N SER A 544 20.87 -14.89 -13.72
CA SER A 544 21.62 -16.04 -14.23
C SER A 544 22.92 -16.32 -13.47
N GLY A 545 23.30 -17.61 -13.40
CA GLY A 545 24.65 -18.03 -13.04
C GLY A 545 25.66 -17.77 -14.17
N ASP A 546 26.90 -18.21 -13.99
CA ASP A 546 27.94 -18.18 -15.03
C ASP A 546 27.82 -19.37 -16.01
N GLY A 547 28.28 -19.20 -17.25
CA GLY A 547 28.31 -20.24 -18.30
C GLY A 547 27.62 -19.85 -19.61
N GLU A 548 28.10 -20.35 -20.75
CA GLU A 548 27.65 -19.96 -22.11
C GLU A 548 26.16 -20.24 -22.36
N THR A 549 25.58 -21.23 -21.66
CA THR A 549 24.15 -21.56 -21.76
C THR A 549 23.35 -21.07 -20.56
N ALA A 550 23.97 -20.31 -19.64
CA ALA A 550 23.31 -19.86 -18.43
C ALA A 550 22.30 -18.75 -18.74
N THR A 551 21.03 -18.99 -18.46
CA THR A 551 19.95 -18.01 -18.66
C THR A 551 18.94 -18.08 -17.52
N SER A 552 18.27 -16.96 -17.24
CA SER A 552 17.16 -16.87 -16.28
C SER A 552 15.81 -16.95 -17.00
N GLY A 553 14.74 -17.24 -16.26
CA GLY A 553 13.39 -16.88 -16.71
C GLY A 553 13.17 -15.37 -16.65
N ASP A 554 11.95 -14.93 -16.98
CA ASP A 554 11.57 -13.52 -16.86
C ASP A 554 11.66 -13.05 -15.40
N ILE A 555 12.06 -11.80 -15.22
CA ILE A 555 12.23 -11.17 -13.92
C ILE A 555 11.22 -10.04 -13.79
N PHE A 556 10.28 -10.17 -12.85
CA PHE A 556 9.26 -9.19 -12.57
C PHE A 556 9.47 -8.59 -11.18
N ILE A 557 9.76 -7.29 -11.11
CA ILE A 557 9.80 -6.53 -9.87
C ILE A 557 8.64 -5.54 -9.89
N ARG A 558 7.61 -5.82 -9.10
CA ARG A 558 6.38 -5.02 -9.04
C ARG A 558 6.24 -4.24 -7.72
N GLY A 559 7.02 -4.60 -6.71
CA GLY A 559 7.00 -3.96 -5.38
C GLY A 559 8.15 -4.42 -4.49
N GLY A 560 8.15 -3.93 -3.24
CA GLY A 560 9.18 -4.25 -2.24
C GLY A 560 10.42 -3.36 -2.30
N LYS A 561 11.36 -3.61 -1.38
CA LYS A 561 12.69 -3.00 -1.35
C LYS A 561 13.72 -4.06 -1.80
N VAL A 562 14.24 -3.91 -3.00
CA VAL A 562 15.12 -4.90 -3.65
C VAL A 562 16.52 -4.34 -3.79
N THR A 563 17.51 -5.03 -3.23
CA THR A 563 18.93 -4.78 -3.44
C THR A 563 19.53 -6.00 -4.12
N ALA A 564 20.11 -5.83 -5.31
CA ALA A 564 20.71 -6.92 -6.08
C ALA A 564 22.15 -6.56 -6.46
N LYS A 565 23.10 -7.37 -6.01
CA LYS A 565 24.54 -7.16 -6.26
C LYS A 565 25.13 -8.33 -7.05
N GLY A 566 25.73 -8.03 -8.18
CA GLY A 566 26.47 -9.00 -9.00
C GLY A 566 27.74 -9.48 -8.30
N GLY A 567 28.06 -10.75 -8.47
CA GLY A 567 29.30 -11.33 -7.98
C GLY A 567 30.46 -11.10 -8.96
N THR A 568 31.67 -11.07 -8.43
CA THR A 568 32.89 -10.68 -9.15
C THR A 568 33.98 -11.72 -9.00
N ASN A 569 34.92 -11.74 -9.94
CA ASN A 569 36.22 -12.38 -9.80
C ASN A 569 37.32 -11.53 -10.46
N LEU A 570 38.56 -12.03 -10.50
CA LEU A 570 39.71 -11.30 -11.06
C LEU A 570 39.59 -10.85 -12.54
N TYR A 571 38.59 -11.32 -13.28
CA TYR A 571 38.48 -11.11 -14.73
C TYR A 571 37.04 -10.84 -15.21
N ASP A 572 36.05 -11.35 -14.50
CA ASP A 572 34.69 -11.50 -14.96
C ASP A 572 33.68 -11.11 -13.86
N SER A 573 32.59 -10.45 -14.26
CA SER A 573 31.58 -9.93 -13.34
C SER A 573 30.17 -10.25 -13.81
N GLY A 574 29.28 -10.56 -12.86
CA GLY A 574 27.83 -10.68 -13.09
C GLY A 574 27.11 -9.35 -12.90
N ALA A 575 25.94 -9.22 -13.50
CA ALA A 575 25.08 -8.05 -13.34
C ALA A 575 24.42 -8.00 -11.94
N GLY A 576 23.95 -6.83 -11.52
CA GLY A 576 23.07 -6.74 -10.35
C GLY A 576 21.79 -7.54 -10.58
N ILE A 577 21.07 -7.19 -11.65
CA ILE A 577 19.89 -7.90 -12.15
C ILE A 577 20.12 -8.28 -13.62
N GLY A 578 20.09 -9.57 -13.94
CA GLY A 578 20.21 -10.06 -15.31
C GLY A 578 21.22 -11.18 -15.50
N GLY A 579 22.21 -10.97 -16.35
CA GLY A 579 23.16 -12.00 -16.81
C GLY A 579 24.35 -12.23 -15.87
N GLY A 580 24.85 -13.47 -15.83
CA GLY A 580 26.19 -13.77 -15.33
C GLY A 580 27.26 -13.45 -16.38
N ALA A 581 28.53 -13.64 -16.06
CA ALA A 581 29.64 -13.28 -16.94
C ALA A 581 29.62 -14.00 -18.30
N GLY A 582 29.48 -15.33 -18.32
CA GLY A 582 29.30 -16.11 -19.56
C GLY A 582 27.85 -16.23 -20.03
N GLY A 583 26.89 -15.86 -19.18
CA GLY A 583 25.46 -15.97 -19.45
C GLY A 583 24.94 -14.70 -20.09
N ASN A 584 24.90 -14.66 -21.43
CA ASN A 584 24.20 -13.59 -22.14
C ASN A 584 22.74 -13.56 -21.66
N LEU A 585 22.20 -12.36 -21.43
CA LEU A 585 20.76 -12.23 -21.22
C LEU A 585 20.08 -12.57 -22.54
N GLY A 586 19.59 -13.82 -22.63
CA GLY A 586 19.06 -14.38 -23.87
C GLY A 586 17.98 -13.50 -24.49
N SER A 587 17.79 -13.57 -25.81
CA SER A 587 16.82 -12.75 -26.55
C SER A 587 15.39 -12.85 -26.02
N ASP A 588 15.09 -13.93 -25.31
CA ASP A 588 13.76 -14.27 -24.84
C ASP A 588 13.52 -13.87 -23.37
N VAL A 589 14.53 -13.30 -22.69
CA VAL A 589 14.41 -12.90 -21.27
C VAL A 589 13.98 -11.44 -21.17
N THR A 590 12.92 -11.21 -20.41
CA THR A 590 12.42 -9.87 -20.08
C THR A 590 12.64 -9.55 -18.61
N ILE A 591 13.29 -8.42 -18.34
CA ILE A 591 13.32 -7.77 -17.04
C ILE A 591 12.24 -6.68 -17.07
N THR A 592 11.24 -6.78 -16.19
CA THR A 592 10.20 -5.75 -16.03
C THR A 592 10.20 -5.21 -14.61
N ILE A 593 10.35 -3.89 -14.48
CA ILE A 593 10.24 -3.17 -13.22
C ILE A 593 9.07 -2.20 -13.32
N SER A 594 8.05 -2.38 -12.49
CA SER A 594 6.85 -1.52 -12.49
C SER A 594 6.57 -0.86 -11.15
N GLY A 595 7.35 -1.18 -10.11
CA GLY A 595 7.17 -0.61 -8.78
C GLY A 595 8.22 -1.07 -7.78
N GLY A 596 8.18 -0.50 -6.57
CA GLY A 596 9.15 -0.74 -5.50
C GLY A 596 10.37 0.17 -5.56
N THR A 597 11.29 -0.03 -4.62
CA THR A 597 12.61 0.61 -4.58
C THR A 597 13.66 -0.43 -4.95
N VAL A 598 14.36 -0.24 -6.06
CA VAL A 598 15.29 -1.21 -6.63
C VAL A 598 16.68 -0.60 -6.70
N ARG A 599 17.65 -1.24 -6.05
CA ARG A 599 19.08 -0.92 -6.19
C ARG A 599 19.79 -2.11 -6.82
N ALA A 600 20.34 -1.93 -8.01
CA ALA A 600 21.02 -2.97 -8.77
C ALA A 600 22.46 -2.55 -9.05
N GLU A 601 23.43 -3.34 -8.58
CA GLU A 601 24.86 -3.07 -8.70
C GLU A 601 25.58 -4.20 -9.43
N GLY A 602 26.31 -3.86 -10.50
CA GLY A 602 27.22 -4.79 -11.16
C GLY A 602 28.37 -5.22 -10.23
N GLY A 603 28.97 -6.38 -10.49
CA GLY A 603 30.10 -6.87 -9.69
C GLY A 603 31.34 -5.97 -9.77
N ASP A 604 31.82 -5.49 -8.62
CA ASP A 604 32.96 -4.58 -8.49
C ASP A 604 34.31 -5.30 -8.68
N TYR A 605 35.28 -4.65 -9.34
CA TYR A 605 36.63 -5.21 -9.54
C TYR A 605 37.58 -4.87 -8.37
N VAL A 606 38.54 -5.77 -8.08
CA VAL A 606 39.59 -5.58 -7.04
C VAL A 606 40.97 -5.39 -7.69
N ASN A 607 41.52 -4.16 -7.55
CA ASN A 607 42.90 -3.66 -7.73
C ASN A 607 43.80 -4.15 -8.91
N PRO A 608 44.29 -3.27 -9.81
CA PRO A 608 45.20 -3.63 -10.92
C PRO A 608 46.64 -4.01 -10.52
N LYS A 609 47.08 -3.71 -9.29
CA LYS A 609 48.51 -3.81 -8.90
C LYS A 609 49.08 -5.23 -8.89
N ASP A 610 48.24 -6.25 -8.96
CA ASP A 610 48.65 -7.67 -8.91
C ASP A 610 48.79 -8.34 -10.29
N ARG A 611 48.77 -7.58 -11.40
CA ARG A 611 48.93 -8.13 -12.77
C ARG A 611 50.38 -8.03 -13.28
N PRO A 612 51.04 -9.16 -13.62
CA PRO A 612 52.34 -9.14 -14.29
C PRO A 612 52.32 -8.67 -15.76
N ASN A 613 51.16 -8.62 -16.44
CA ASN A 613 51.07 -8.54 -17.91
C ASN A 613 50.03 -7.55 -18.50
N GLY A 614 49.56 -6.53 -17.76
CA GLY A 614 48.88 -5.36 -18.36
C GLY A 614 47.58 -5.59 -19.16
N GLY A 615 46.70 -6.51 -18.74
CA GLY A 615 45.38 -6.69 -19.36
C GLY A 615 44.28 -5.74 -18.83
N GLU A 616 43.22 -5.55 -19.59
CA GLU A 616 42.01 -4.74 -19.29
C GLU A 616 41.07 -5.43 -18.27
N ALA A 617 40.30 -4.67 -17.47
CA ALA A 617 39.35 -5.21 -16.48
C ALA A 617 37.90 -4.99 -16.95
N ALA A 618 37.03 -6.00 -16.79
CA ALA A 618 35.70 -6.02 -17.39
C ALA A 618 34.60 -5.77 -16.34
N GLY A 619 33.98 -4.58 -16.36
CA GLY A 619 32.82 -4.25 -15.53
C GLY A 619 31.51 -4.87 -16.04
N ALA A 620 30.52 -5.04 -15.15
CA ALA A 620 29.19 -5.58 -15.45
C ALA A 620 28.08 -4.56 -15.19
N ALA A 621 26.93 -4.73 -15.85
CA ALA A 621 25.83 -3.77 -15.74
C ALA A 621 25.12 -3.86 -14.38
N GLY A 622 24.51 -2.75 -13.95
CA GLY A 622 23.56 -2.78 -12.84
C GLY A 622 22.35 -3.64 -13.19
N ILE A 623 21.70 -3.33 -14.32
CA ILE A 623 20.59 -4.09 -14.90
C ILE A 623 20.93 -4.45 -16.35
N GLY A 624 21.04 -5.74 -16.67
CA GLY A 624 21.34 -6.19 -18.03
C GLY A 624 22.39 -7.29 -18.07
N ALA A 625 23.44 -7.10 -18.87
CA ALA A 625 24.42 -8.14 -19.13
C ALA A 625 25.60 -8.14 -18.13
N GLY A 626 26.14 -9.33 -17.88
CA GLY A 626 27.44 -9.53 -17.22
C GLY A 626 28.60 -9.20 -18.15
N SER A 627 29.82 -9.60 -17.77
CA SER A 627 31.02 -9.35 -18.57
C SER A 627 32.07 -10.45 -18.50
N TYR A 628 32.65 -10.80 -19.65
CA TYR A 628 33.60 -11.89 -19.85
C TYR A 628 34.90 -11.44 -20.53
N TYR A 629 36.05 -11.75 -19.91
CA TYR A 629 37.39 -11.23 -20.23
C TYR A 629 37.93 -11.57 -21.64
N ASN A 630 37.50 -12.67 -22.26
CA ASN A 630 38.09 -13.17 -23.53
C ASN A 630 37.26 -12.92 -24.80
N LEU A 631 36.04 -12.37 -24.70
CA LEU A 631 35.10 -12.30 -25.83
C LEU A 631 34.57 -10.89 -26.17
N GLY A 632 35.02 -9.85 -25.47
CA GLY A 632 34.56 -8.48 -25.71
C GLY A 632 33.15 -8.26 -25.15
N GLY A 633 33.04 -8.11 -23.83
CA GLY A 633 31.81 -7.75 -23.12
C GLY A 633 30.64 -8.72 -23.22
N GLY A 634 29.73 -8.69 -22.24
CA GLY A 634 28.47 -9.42 -22.34
C GLY A 634 27.49 -8.67 -23.23
N ASP A 635 27.04 -9.29 -24.31
CA ASP A 635 26.05 -8.73 -25.22
C ASP A 635 24.66 -8.78 -24.57
N PHE A 636 23.96 -7.65 -24.58
CA PHE A 636 22.56 -7.57 -24.17
C PHE A 636 21.65 -7.83 -25.36
N ASN A 637 20.88 -8.91 -25.33
CA ASN A 637 19.98 -9.31 -26.43
C ASN A 637 18.50 -9.37 -26.03
N GLY A 638 18.18 -9.31 -24.73
CA GLY A 638 16.81 -9.39 -24.20
C GLY A 638 16.12 -8.04 -24.03
N LYS A 639 15.14 -7.99 -23.12
CA LYS A 639 14.29 -6.80 -22.91
C LYS A 639 14.40 -6.25 -21.50
N ILE A 640 14.52 -4.93 -21.36
CA ILE A 640 14.42 -4.21 -20.10
C ILE A 640 13.26 -3.22 -20.23
N LEU A 641 12.20 -3.44 -19.45
CA LEU A 641 10.99 -2.62 -19.43
C LEU A 641 10.85 -1.98 -18.05
N ILE A 642 10.96 -0.66 -17.97
CA ILE A 642 10.78 0.11 -16.75
C ILE A 642 9.52 0.95 -16.89
N GLU A 643 8.50 0.58 -16.15
CA GLU A 643 7.16 1.18 -16.18
C GLU A 643 6.90 2.04 -14.93
N GLY A 644 7.64 1.84 -13.84
CA GLY A 644 7.44 2.50 -12.56
C GLY A 644 8.47 2.10 -11.50
N GLY A 645 8.43 2.75 -10.33
CA GLY A 645 9.33 2.50 -9.20
C GLY A 645 10.45 3.55 -9.02
N GLU A 646 11.26 3.37 -7.97
CA GLU A 646 12.50 4.12 -7.73
C GLU A 646 13.68 3.19 -7.97
N ILE A 647 14.43 3.41 -9.04
CA ILE A 647 15.48 2.53 -9.52
C ILE A 647 16.83 3.24 -9.41
N GLU A 648 17.81 2.57 -8.83
CA GLU A 648 19.21 2.94 -8.81
C GLU A 648 20.00 1.81 -9.47
N ALA A 649 20.51 2.04 -10.68
CA ALA A 649 21.23 1.06 -11.47
C ALA A 649 22.69 1.51 -11.65
N ARG A 650 23.62 0.77 -11.03
CA ARG A 650 25.06 1.09 -11.02
C ARG A 650 25.86 0.04 -11.77
N GLY A 651 26.50 0.43 -12.86
CA GLY A 651 27.51 -0.36 -13.56
C GLY A 651 28.88 -0.25 -12.89
N SER A 652 29.72 -1.28 -13.03
CA SER A 652 31.09 -1.28 -12.48
C SER A 652 32.17 -0.99 -13.55
N GLY A 653 33.38 -0.56 -13.16
CA GLY A 653 34.50 -0.24 -14.09
C GLY A 653 35.77 0.31 -13.42
N HIS A 654 36.91 0.34 -14.14
CA HIS A 654 38.21 0.85 -13.62
C HIS A 654 39.11 1.51 -14.71
N LEU A 655 40.08 2.32 -14.27
CA LEU A 655 41.12 2.98 -15.08
C LEU A 655 42.27 2.00 -15.44
N THR A 656 42.57 1.82 -16.73
CA THR A 656 43.78 1.08 -17.15
C THR A 656 44.88 2.06 -17.56
N TYR A 657 46.09 1.88 -17.00
CA TYR A 657 47.30 2.64 -17.38
C TYR A 657 48.11 1.86 -18.42
N HIS A 658 48.30 2.43 -19.61
CA HIS A 658 49.24 1.89 -20.60
C HIS A 658 50.59 2.64 -20.53
N GLY A 659 51.67 1.89 -20.28
CA GLY A 659 53.04 2.41 -20.25
C GLY A 659 53.52 2.96 -21.60
N ASP A 660 54.56 3.79 -21.51
CA ASP A 660 55.36 4.51 -22.53
C ASP A 660 54.71 5.66 -23.33
N ALA A 661 53.39 5.79 -23.37
CA ALA A 661 52.72 6.91 -24.08
C ALA A 661 51.82 7.80 -23.21
N GLY A 662 51.59 7.46 -21.94
CA GLY A 662 50.83 8.30 -21.00
C GLY A 662 49.30 8.36 -21.24
N TYR A 663 48.74 7.44 -22.01
CA TYR A 663 47.30 7.36 -22.24
C TYR A 663 46.60 6.47 -21.20
N TYR A 664 45.50 6.99 -20.63
CA TYR A 664 44.56 6.24 -19.80
C TYR A 664 43.35 5.83 -20.65
N THR A 665 42.94 4.57 -20.58
CA THR A 665 41.67 4.10 -21.19
C THR A 665 40.70 3.72 -20.08
N TYR A 666 39.53 4.37 -20.07
CA TYR A 666 38.42 4.01 -19.20
C TYR A 666 37.64 2.85 -19.83
N LEU A 667 37.51 1.75 -19.10
CA LEU A 667 36.73 0.58 -19.50
C LEU A 667 35.75 0.21 -18.38
N GLY A 668 34.47 0.17 -18.74
CA GLY A 668 33.37 0.28 -17.79
C GLY A 668 32.03 -0.20 -18.36
N ALA A 669 31.13 -0.64 -17.49
CA ALA A 669 29.79 -1.09 -17.89
C ALA A 669 28.70 -0.03 -17.67
N ALA A 670 27.61 -0.18 -18.43
CA ALA A 670 26.44 0.68 -18.30
C ALA A 670 25.70 0.43 -16.98
N GLY A 671 24.95 1.42 -16.48
CA GLY A 671 24.02 1.20 -15.38
C GLY A 671 22.89 0.27 -15.82
N ILE A 672 22.35 0.50 -17.02
CA ILE A 672 21.32 -0.32 -17.67
C ILE A 672 21.78 -0.69 -19.09
N GLY A 673 21.86 -1.98 -19.41
CA GLY A 673 22.16 -2.51 -20.74
C GLY A 673 23.37 -3.44 -20.79
N GLY A 674 24.35 -3.13 -21.65
CA GLY A 674 25.52 -3.98 -21.90
C GLY A 674 26.62 -3.90 -20.85
N GLY A 675 27.40 -4.98 -20.72
CA GLY A 675 28.64 -5.01 -19.96
C GLY A 675 29.76 -4.21 -20.65
N CYS A 676 30.94 -4.14 -20.03
CA CYS A 676 32.11 -3.45 -20.59
C CYS A 676 32.49 -4.01 -21.98
N GLY A 677 32.41 -3.20 -23.04
CA GLY A 677 32.68 -3.61 -24.43
C GLY A 677 31.58 -4.43 -25.10
N GLY A 678 30.46 -4.69 -24.41
CA GLY A 678 29.36 -5.51 -24.92
C GLY A 678 28.42 -4.73 -25.84
N ASN A 679 27.86 -5.40 -26.83
CA ASN A 679 26.90 -4.82 -27.77
C ASN A 679 25.46 -4.91 -27.25
N ILE A 680 24.60 -4.02 -27.73
CA ILE A 680 23.15 -4.22 -27.68
C ILE A 680 22.77 -4.86 -29.01
N GLY A 681 22.30 -6.10 -28.98
CA GLY A 681 21.95 -6.82 -30.21
C GLY A 681 20.69 -6.28 -30.89
N LEU A 682 20.47 -6.68 -32.16
CA LEU A 682 19.32 -6.24 -32.98
C LEU A 682 17.95 -6.55 -32.35
N SER A 683 17.87 -7.60 -31.53
CA SER A 683 16.63 -8.00 -30.85
C SER A 683 16.41 -7.31 -29.52
N ALA A 684 17.41 -6.62 -28.98
CA ALA A 684 17.32 -6.03 -27.65
C ALA A 684 16.43 -4.78 -27.63
N GLU A 685 15.68 -4.65 -26.54
CA GLU A 685 14.78 -3.53 -26.30
C GLU A 685 14.98 -3.00 -24.88
N ILE A 686 15.31 -1.72 -24.76
CA ILE A 686 15.29 -1.00 -23.50
C ILE A 686 14.19 0.05 -23.60
N LYS A 687 13.15 -0.09 -22.78
CA LYS A 687 11.99 0.80 -22.80
C LYS A 687 11.73 1.34 -21.40
N ILE A 688 11.77 2.65 -21.26
CA ILE A 688 11.45 3.36 -20.02
C ILE A 688 10.23 4.24 -20.29
N THR A 689 9.12 3.93 -19.63
CA THR A 689 7.84 4.66 -19.75
C THR A 689 7.40 5.31 -18.45
N GLY A 690 8.05 5.02 -17.33
CA GLY A 690 7.72 5.59 -16.02
C GLY A 690 8.77 5.28 -14.96
N GLY A 691 8.57 5.81 -13.75
CA GLY A 691 9.47 5.66 -12.61
C GLY A 691 10.58 6.72 -12.54
N LYS A 692 11.31 6.71 -11.42
CA LYS A 692 12.52 7.51 -11.19
C LYS A 692 13.72 6.60 -11.35
N VAL A 693 14.53 6.83 -12.37
CA VAL A 693 15.69 5.98 -12.68
C VAL A 693 16.96 6.80 -12.50
N ASP A 694 17.78 6.42 -11.53
CA ASP A 694 19.14 6.89 -11.36
C ASP A 694 20.07 5.83 -11.96
N SER A 695 20.79 6.17 -13.03
CA SER A 695 21.69 5.24 -13.72
C SER A 695 23.10 5.82 -13.81
N CYS A 696 24.08 5.11 -13.24
CA CYS A 696 25.49 5.46 -13.34
C CYS A 696 26.30 4.28 -13.92
N GLY A 697 27.31 4.59 -14.75
CA GLY A 697 28.05 3.55 -15.46
C GLY A 697 29.33 4.10 -16.10
N PHE A 698 30.37 3.28 -16.23
CA PHE A 698 31.69 3.74 -16.65
C PHE A 698 31.85 3.67 -18.19
N ILE A 699 32.80 4.45 -18.77
CA ILE A 699 33.04 4.52 -20.22
C ILE A 699 33.38 3.13 -20.76
N GLY A 700 32.61 2.61 -21.74
CA GLY A 700 32.88 1.32 -22.39
C GLY A 700 31.66 0.42 -22.63
N GLY A 701 30.54 0.61 -21.93
CA GLY A 701 29.33 -0.23 -22.07
C GLY A 701 28.27 0.40 -22.97
N ALA A 702 27.63 -0.39 -23.83
CA ALA A 702 26.54 0.07 -24.70
C ALA A 702 25.21 0.17 -23.94
N ALA A 703 24.56 1.36 -23.93
CA ALA A 703 23.19 1.69 -23.48
C ALA A 703 23.14 2.96 -22.60
N ILE A 704 22.71 2.89 -21.32
CA ILE A 704 22.39 4.05 -20.47
C ILE A 704 23.35 4.10 -19.26
N GLY A 705 24.21 5.13 -19.20
CA GLY A 705 25.11 5.38 -18.06
C GLY A 705 25.91 6.70 -18.16
N ALA A 706 26.54 7.10 -17.05
CA ALA A 706 27.33 8.33 -16.91
C ALA A 706 28.74 8.05 -16.38
N GLY A 707 29.77 8.32 -17.22
CA GLY A 707 31.16 8.01 -16.93
C GLY A 707 31.89 9.07 -16.07
N PRO A 708 33.06 8.75 -15.53
CA PRO A 708 33.87 9.65 -14.69
C PRO A 708 34.51 10.86 -15.40
N GLU A 709 34.45 10.96 -16.73
CA GLU A 709 34.96 12.11 -17.50
C GLU A 709 33.88 13.13 -17.87
N TYR A 710 32.82 13.24 -17.06
CA TYR A 710 31.66 14.11 -17.31
C TYR A 710 30.90 13.84 -18.63
N GLN A 711 31.11 12.69 -19.27
CA GLN A 711 30.44 12.33 -20.52
C GLN A 711 29.17 11.51 -20.28
N VAL A 712 28.06 11.93 -20.90
CA VAL A 712 26.79 11.20 -20.91
C VAL A 712 26.73 10.38 -22.19
N PHE A 713 26.64 9.06 -22.07
CA PHE A 713 26.58 8.16 -23.22
C PHE A 713 25.20 7.53 -23.33
N LEU A 714 24.61 7.63 -24.52
CA LEU A 714 23.49 6.80 -24.95
C LEU A 714 23.95 5.65 -25.89
N ALA A 715 25.25 5.59 -26.16
CA ALA A 715 25.99 4.47 -26.77
C ALA A 715 27.50 4.76 -26.63
N SER A 716 28.33 3.78 -26.23
CA SER A 716 29.76 3.99 -25.93
C SER A 716 30.66 3.90 -27.17
N THR A 717 31.92 4.30 -27.00
CA THR A 717 33.02 4.22 -27.96
C THR A 717 33.57 2.79 -28.18
N GLY A 718 33.04 1.77 -27.49
CA GLY A 718 33.58 0.40 -27.50
C GLY A 718 32.62 -0.73 -27.90
N GLY A 719 31.30 -0.51 -27.88
CA GLY A 719 30.29 -1.53 -28.23
C GLY A 719 29.17 -0.97 -29.12
N ASN A 720 28.70 -1.76 -30.08
CA ASN A 720 27.68 -1.36 -31.05
C ASN A 720 26.26 -1.43 -30.45
N CYS A 721 25.49 -0.36 -30.60
CA CYS A 721 24.06 -0.32 -30.28
C CYS A 721 23.21 -0.65 -31.50
N ASN A 722 22.88 -1.93 -31.72
CA ASN A 722 22.01 -2.36 -32.82
C ASN A 722 20.52 -2.49 -32.42
N GLY A 723 20.19 -2.44 -31.13
CA GLY A 723 18.84 -2.62 -30.61
C GLY A 723 18.00 -1.34 -30.54
N LYS A 724 16.84 -1.43 -29.87
CA LYS A 724 15.90 -0.33 -29.69
C LYS A 724 16.00 0.24 -28.27
N ILE A 725 16.23 1.54 -28.16
CA ILE A 725 16.15 2.26 -26.88
C ILE A 725 15.05 3.31 -27.00
N THR A 726 14.07 3.26 -26.10
CA THR A 726 12.92 4.16 -26.08
C THR A 726 12.69 4.69 -24.68
N ILE A 727 12.78 6.00 -24.51
CA ILE A 727 12.51 6.70 -23.25
C ILE A 727 11.33 7.64 -23.52
N ASN A 728 10.12 7.23 -23.15
CA ASN A 728 8.88 7.96 -23.45
C ASN A 728 8.13 8.42 -22.16
N GLY A 729 8.76 8.29 -20.99
CA GLY A 729 8.21 8.72 -19.71
C GLY A 729 9.14 8.36 -18.53
N GLY A 730 8.94 8.98 -17.36
CA GLY A 730 9.81 8.86 -16.19
C GLY A 730 10.89 9.95 -16.07
N SER A 731 11.52 10.06 -14.90
CA SER A 731 12.68 10.96 -14.70
C SER A 731 13.95 10.13 -14.65
N ILE A 732 14.79 10.26 -15.67
CA ILE A 732 16.12 9.65 -15.69
C ILE A 732 17.13 10.68 -15.18
N PHE A 733 17.83 10.34 -14.10
CA PHE A 733 18.96 11.08 -13.57
C PHE A 733 20.24 10.33 -13.93
N LEU A 734 21.18 11.04 -14.54
CA LEU A 734 22.51 10.54 -14.84
C LEU A 734 23.51 11.29 -13.96
N ASP A 735 24.09 10.60 -12.97
CA ASP A 735 25.08 11.15 -12.05
C ASP A 735 26.49 11.06 -12.66
N LEU A 736 27.11 12.22 -12.98
CA LEU A 736 28.49 12.30 -13.45
C LEU A 736 29.47 12.12 -12.27
N TYR A 737 30.34 11.12 -12.34
CA TYR A 737 31.36 10.90 -11.31
C TYR A 737 32.49 11.94 -11.42
N LYS A 738 33.04 12.40 -10.29
CA LYS A 738 34.19 13.32 -10.24
C LYS A 738 35.45 12.67 -10.82
N GLY A 739 35.87 13.09 -12.02
CA GLY A 739 37.23 12.91 -12.54
C GLY A 739 37.86 14.29 -12.79
N GLU A 740 39.14 14.47 -12.49
CA GLU A 740 39.82 15.74 -12.75
C GLU A 740 40.06 15.89 -14.26
N GLU A 741 39.67 17.06 -14.81
CA GLU A 741 39.96 17.55 -16.17
C GLU A 741 39.22 16.88 -17.36
N SER A 742 37.96 17.26 -17.61
CA SER A 742 37.35 17.19 -18.97
C SER A 742 35.98 17.90 -19.04
N THR A 743 35.58 18.32 -20.23
CA THR A 743 34.30 18.99 -20.51
C THR A 743 33.19 17.97 -20.75
N PRO A 744 31.95 18.22 -20.28
CA PRO A 744 30.84 17.29 -20.51
C PRO A 744 30.51 17.17 -22.00
N TYR A 745 30.45 15.94 -22.49
CA TYR A 745 30.18 15.59 -23.88
C TYR A 745 29.02 14.58 -23.97
N ILE A 746 28.05 14.84 -24.85
CA ILE A 746 27.01 13.87 -25.25
C ILE A 746 27.48 13.27 -26.58
N GLY A 747 28.05 12.07 -26.53
CA GLY A 747 28.52 11.38 -27.74
C GLY A 747 27.41 10.60 -28.42
N HIS A 748 27.16 10.87 -29.70
CA HIS A 748 26.37 10.00 -30.58
C HIS A 748 27.22 8.78 -30.97
N GLY A 749 27.26 7.76 -30.12
CA GLY A 749 27.94 6.49 -30.37
C GLY A 749 27.10 5.51 -31.20
N ILE A 750 26.43 5.92 -32.27
CA ILE A 750 25.95 4.95 -33.27
C ILE A 750 27.17 4.57 -34.11
N GLY A 751 28.06 3.75 -33.55
CA GLY A 751 29.19 3.19 -34.29
C GLY A 751 28.67 2.37 -35.48
N GLU A 752 29.09 2.74 -36.70
CA GLU A 752 29.02 2.02 -37.99
C GLU A 752 27.87 1.02 -38.22
N SER A 753 26.69 1.21 -37.64
CA SER A 753 25.60 0.24 -37.73
C SER A 753 24.34 0.85 -38.35
N GLU A 754 23.93 0.27 -39.46
CA GLU A 754 22.87 0.77 -40.34
C GLU A 754 21.43 0.59 -39.78
N ASN A 755 21.25 0.08 -38.53
CA ASN A 755 19.95 -0.48 -38.10
C ASN A 755 19.44 -0.15 -36.67
N GLY A 756 20.20 0.55 -35.80
CA GLY A 756 19.76 0.89 -34.43
C GLY A 756 18.76 2.06 -34.37
N THR A 757 17.85 2.09 -33.38
CA THR A 757 16.91 3.21 -33.17
C THR A 757 16.93 3.73 -31.73
N LEU A 758 17.12 5.04 -31.57
CA LEU A 758 17.16 5.77 -30.31
C LEU A 758 16.05 6.82 -30.29
N ASN A 759 15.09 6.70 -29.38
CA ASN A 759 14.02 7.69 -29.16
C ASN A 759 14.12 8.23 -27.73
N LEU A 760 14.40 9.52 -27.60
CA LEU A 760 14.62 10.21 -26.32
C LEU A 760 13.50 11.20 -26.04
N GLY A 761 12.81 11.02 -24.90
CA GLY A 761 11.99 12.04 -24.24
C GLY A 761 12.78 12.76 -23.14
N ASN A 762 12.16 12.99 -21.97
CA ASN A 762 12.76 13.75 -20.87
C ASN A 762 13.95 13.03 -20.19
N VAL A 763 15.18 13.47 -20.47
CA VAL A 763 16.41 12.99 -19.81
C VAL A 763 17.08 14.14 -19.04
N TRP A 764 17.36 13.95 -17.75
CA TRP A 764 17.99 14.97 -16.90
C TRP A 764 19.43 14.56 -16.55
N VAL A 765 20.39 15.39 -16.94
CA VAL A 765 21.81 15.19 -16.61
C VAL A 765 22.16 16.04 -15.39
N LYS A 766 22.67 15.43 -14.33
CA LYS A 766 23.07 16.15 -13.12
C LYS A 766 24.58 16.36 -13.12
N SER A 767 25.01 17.57 -13.47
CA SER A 767 26.42 17.99 -13.37
C SER A 767 26.71 18.59 -12.00
N MET A 768 27.72 18.06 -11.29
CA MET A 768 28.20 18.68 -10.04
C MET A 768 29.28 19.72 -10.37
N SER A 769 29.00 20.97 -9.99
CA SER A 769 29.84 22.16 -10.16
C SER A 769 31.29 21.96 -9.66
N GLY A 770 32.27 22.23 -10.52
CA GLY A 770 33.68 22.40 -10.17
C GLY A 770 34.29 23.57 -10.95
N SER A 771 35.00 24.46 -10.27
CA SER A 771 35.72 25.59 -10.86
C SER A 771 36.97 25.11 -11.60
N TYR A 772 37.16 25.48 -12.88
CA TYR A 772 38.38 25.16 -13.64
C TYR A 772 39.08 26.40 -14.21
N THR A 773 40.41 26.41 -14.08
CA THR A 773 41.36 27.32 -14.71
C THR A 773 41.84 26.79 -16.08
N THR A 774 42.26 27.71 -16.94
CA THR A 774 42.70 27.60 -18.36
C THR A 774 43.52 26.38 -18.81
N VAL A 775 43.16 25.79 -19.98
CA VAL A 775 43.97 24.83 -20.78
C VAL A 775 44.38 25.45 -22.14
N PRO A 776 45.59 25.18 -22.70
CA PRO A 776 46.16 25.91 -23.86
C PRO A 776 45.64 25.48 -25.25
N ARG A 777 45.88 26.36 -26.24
CA ARG A 777 45.29 26.45 -27.59
C ARG A 777 45.59 25.31 -28.60
N ASN A 778 46.33 24.25 -28.24
CA ASN A 778 46.98 23.38 -29.23
C ASN A 778 46.31 22.01 -29.47
N GLU A 779 45.15 21.73 -28.89
CA GLU A 779 44.45 20.41 -29.01
C GLU A 779 43.11 20.49 -29.77
N ARG A 780 42.90 21.51 -30.62
CA ARG A 780 41.60 21.75 -31.29
C ARG A 780 41.39 21.06 -32.66
N GLU A 781 42.37 20.33 -33.20
CA GLU A 781 42.37 19.98 -34.64
C GLU A 781 41.90 18.56 -35.01
N SER A 782 41.34 17.73 -34.11
CA SER A 782 41.01 16.32 -34.44
C SER A 782 39.55 15.84 -34.23
N LEU A 783 38.58 16.70 -33.91
CA LEU A 783 37.27 16.25 -33.38
C LEU A 783 36.01 16.89 -34.01
N CYS A 784 35.92 16.99 -35.35
CA CYS A 784 34.67 17.37 -36.03
C CYS A 784 34.36 16.45 -37.23
N ARG A 785 33.33 15.60 -37.11
CA ARG A 785 32.52 15.08 -38.21
C ARG A 785 31.05 15.18 -37.81
N THR A 786 30.22 15.79 -38.65
CA THR A 786 28.77 16.00 -38.45
C THR A 786 27.95 14.95 -39.19
N TYR A 787 26.84 14.50 -38.57
CA TYR A 787 25.70 13.84 -39.21
C TYR A 787 24.39 14.37 -38.59
N ASP A 788 23.31 14.26 -39.38
CA ASP A 788 22.10 15.09 -39.43
C ASP A 788 21.24 15.24 -38.16
N ASP A 789 20.57 16.40 -38.12
CA ASP A 789 19.28 16.73 -37.48
C ASP A 789 18.79 15.85 -36.33
N ASN A 790 19.18 16.19 -35.10
CA ASN A 790 18.33 16.08 -33.90
C ASN A 790 18.93 16.86 -32.71
N ASN A 791 18.05 17.53 -31.97
CA ASN A 791 18.37 18.41 -30.85
C ASN A 791 19.23 17.75 -29.76
N ILE A 792 20.45 18.25 -29.56
CA ILE A 792 21.30 17.95 -28.40
C ILE A 792 21.36 19.20 -27.52
N LEU A 793 20.82 19.13 -26.30
CA LEU A 793 20.97 20.16 -25.27
C LEU A 793 22.27 19.90 -24.47
N CYS A 794 23.34 20.63 -24.77
CA CYS A 794 24.53 20.70 -23.91
C CYS A 794 24.41 21.89 -22.94
N ILE A 795 24.18 21.63 -21.66
CA ILE A 795 24.29 22.66 -20.61
C ILE A 795 25.77 22.78 -20.22
N CYS A 796 26.49 23.74 -20.79
CA CYS A 796 27.81 24.15 -20.30
C CYS A 796 27.64 25.29 -19.30
N SER A 797 27.86 25.04 -18.01
CA SER A 797 27.88 26.08 -16.99
C SER A 797 29.22 26.83 -17.03
N CYS A 798 29.31 27.90 -17.83
CA CYS A 798 30.33 28.93 -17.67
C CYS A 798 29.70 30.31 -17.93
N THR A 799 29.52 31.08 -16.86
CA THR A 799 29.26 32.51 -16.95
C THR A 799 30.44 33.24 -17.59
N SER A 800 30.13 34.14 -18.53
CA SER A 800 31.01 35.11 -19.22
C SER A 800 31.94 34.58 -20.32
N HIS A 801 31.51 34.67 -21.59
CA HIS A 801 32.23 35.26 -22.75
C HIS A 801 31.38 35.05 -24.03
N VAL A 802 31.17 36.11 -24.81
CA VAL A 802 30.49 36.09 -26.11
C VAL A 802 31.39 35.43 -27.16
N LEU A 803 30.88 34.45 -27.91
CA LEU A 803 31.57 33.79 -29.02
C LEU A 803 31.03 34.37 -30.34
N GLU A 804 31.82 35.21 -31.03
CA GLU A 804 31.56 35.63 -32.41
C GLU A 804 31.77 34.43 -33.35
N ILE A 805 30.73 34.04 -34.11
CA ILE A 805 30.83 33.01 -35.16
C ILE A 805 31.34 33.69 -36.44
N GLY A 806 32.65 33.63 -36.67
CA GLY A 806 33.29 33.98 -37.93
C GLY A 806 33.77 32.73 -38.67
N ASP A 807 33.41 32.64 -39.96
CA ASP A 807 33.97 31.81 -41.03
C ASP A 807 34.22 30.31 -40.77
N ILE A 808 33.26 29.48 -41.18
CA ILE A 808 33.55 28.11 -41.64
C ILE A 808 33.56 28.15 -43.18
N THR A 809 34.75 28.33 -43.76
CA THR A 809 34.98 28.07 -45.20
C THR A 809 35.91 26.88 -45.37
N LYS A 810 35.57 26.04 -46.36
CA LYS A 810 36.32 24.89 -46.89
C LYS A 810 36.47 23.69 -45.95
N ASP A 811 35.56 22.75 -46.05
CA ASP A 811 35.95 21.33 -46.11
C ASP A 811 35.01 20.56 -47.04
N HIS A 812 35.59 19.61 -47.77
CA HIS A 812 35.02 18.92 -48.93
C HIS A 812 33.85 18.01 -48.54
N HIS A 813 32.61 18.40 -48.87
CA HIS A 813 31.44 17.55 -48.74
C HIS A 813 31.12 16.82 -50.06
N THR A 814 31.02 15.49 -50.03
CA THR A 814 30.43 14.69 -51.11
C THR A 814 28.91 14.63 -50.93
N HIS A 815 28.16 15.31 -51.80
CA HIS A 815 26.69 15.24 -51.84
C HIS A 815 26.22 14.49 -53.09
N ASN A 816 25.32 13.51 -52.93
CA ASN A 816 24.67 12.83 -54.05
C ASN A 816 23.45 13.65 -54.55
N CYS A 817 23.51 14.12 -55.79
CA CYS A 817 22.40 14.85 -56.44
C CYS A 817 21.32 13.87 -56.95
N LYS A 818 20.09 13.98 -56.43
CA LYS A 818 18.95 13.07 -56.73
C LYS A 818 18.46 13.07 -58.21
N TYR A 819 19.01 13.93 -59.07
CA TYR A 819 18.53 14.14 -60.46
C TYR A 819 19.47 13.62 -61.57
N CYS A 820 20.63 13.02 -61.24
CA CYS A 820 21.54 12.40 -62.21
C CYS A 820 21.77 10.93 -61.87
N SER A 821 21.60 10.02 -62.83
CA SER A 821 21.77 8.57 -62.63
C SER A 821 23.05 8.09 -63.31
N TYR A 822 24.11 7.71 -62.57
CA TYR A 822 25.13 6.65 -62.85
C TYR A 822 26.30 6.70 -61.83
N SER A 823 27.15 5.66 -61.83
CA SER A 823 27.86 5.01 -60.70
C SER A 823 29.04 5.71 -59.98
N GLU A 824 28.99 5.63 -58.65
CA GLU A 824 30.01 5.42 -57.58
C GLU A 824 31.48 5.88 -57.63
N THR A 825 32.00 6.62 -58.62
CA THR A 825 33.43 7.07 -58.55
C THR A 825 33.78 8.50 -58.97
N ASP A 826 32.83 9.39 -59.32
CA ASP A 826 33.16 10.78 -59.65
C ASP A 826 32.52 11.80 -58.67
N HIS A 827 33.33 12.72 -58.12
CA HIS A 827 32.91 13.77 -57.18
C HIS A 827 32.31 14.98 -57.93
N HIS A 828 31.18 15.52 -57.45
CA HIS A 828 30.51 16.71 -58.01
C HIS A 828 30.74 17.96 -57.14
N ASP A 829 31.26 19.04 -57.72
CA ASP A 829 31.47 20.34 -57.05
C ASP A 829 30.22 21.26 -57.12
N PHE A 830 30.04 22.09 -56.09
CA PHE A 830 28.99 23.13 -56.01
C PHE A 830 29.63 24.52 -55.99
N ASP A 831 28.99 25.50 -56.64
CA ASP A 831 29.48 26.89 -56.66
C ASP A 831 29.05 27.70 -55.42
N SER A 832 29.57 28.93 -55.32
CA SER A 832 29.33 29.84 -54.20
C SER A 832 27.88 30.33 -54.04
N ASN A 833 26.96 29.94 -54.93
CA ASN A 833 25.54 30.28 -54.88
C ASN A 833 24.65 29.04 -54.71
N TYR A 834 25.20 27.92 -54.22
CA TYR A 834 24.49 26.64 -54.00
C TYR A 834 23.93 26.00 -55.27
N HIS A 835 24.57 26.25 -56.43
CA HIS A 835 24.25 25.56 -57.67
C HIS A 835 25.13 24.33 -57.86
N CYS A 836 24.51 23.19 -58.20
CA CYS A 836 25.27 22.04 -58.68
C CYS A 836 25.93 22.39 -60.02
N THR A 837 27.26 22.36 -60.10
CA THR A 837 27.99 22.78 -61.32
C THR A 837 27.77 21.87 -62.54
N VAL A 838 27.14 20.71 -62.34
CA VAL A 838 26.84 19.73 -63.40
C VAL A 838 25.39 19.79 -63.90
N CYS A 839 24.40 20.11 -63.05
CA CYS A 839 22.97 20.12 -63.45
C CYS A 839 22.21 21.43 -63.19
N GLY A 840 22.80 22.40 -62.47
CA GLY A 840 22.25 23.75 -62.29
C GLY A 840 21.07 23.88 -61.30
N TYR A 841 20.83 22.89 -60.44
CA TYR A 841 19.76 22.95 -59.42
C TYR A 841 20.15 23.86 -58.23
N VAL A 842 19.19 24.65 -57.71
CA VAL A 842 19.35 25.61 -56.60
C VAL A 842 18.74 25.04 -55.31
N PHE A 843 19.48 25.09 -54.19
CA PHE A 843 18.99 24.68 -52.87
C PHE A 843 18.19 25.83 -52.21
N ASP A 844 16.92 25.60 -51.86
CA ASP A 844 16.03 26.62 -51.26
C ASP A 844 16.01 26.46 -49.73
N GLY A 845 16.46 27.50 -49.02
CA GLY A 845 16.84 27.47 -47.61
C GLY A 845 15.69 27.17 -46.65
N THR A 846 15.96 26.30 -45.67
CA THR A 846 15.02 25.92 -44.60
C THR A 846 15.38 26.65 -43.30
N VAL A 847 14.34 26.98 -42.52
CA VAL A 847 14.37 27.73 -41.25
C VAL A 847 15.20 27.01 -40.19
N CYS A 848 16.01 27.75 -39.41
CA CYS A 848 16.69 27.23 -38.23
C CYS A 848 16.03 27.80 -36.96
N ASP A 849 15.46 26.94 -36.13
CA ASP A 849 14.95 27.31 -34.81
C ASP A 849 16.06 27.12 -33.76
N VAL A 850 16.22 28.10 -32.87
CA VAL A 850 17.21 28.06 -31.77
C VAL A 850 16.53 28.51 -30.48
N THR A 851 16.30 27.58 -29.56
CA THR A 851 15.67 27.83 -28.24
C THR A 851 16.75 28.10 -27.19
N TYR A 852 16.63 29.19 -26.43
CA TYR A 852 17.49 29.50 -25.28
C TYR A 852 16.68 29.40 -23.97
N ASN A 853 17.15 28.61 -23.01
CA ASN A 853 16.59 28.60 -21.64
C ASN A 853 17.57 29.26 -20.66
N TYR A 854 17.21 30.43 -20.14
CA TYR A 854 17.85 31.03 -18.97
C TYR A 854 17.01 30.70 -17.72
N GLY A 855 17.67 30.34 -16.62
CA GLY A 855 17.02 29.89 -15.39
C GLY A 855 15.90 30.83 -14.90
N GLU A 856 14.82 30.21 -14.45
CA GLU A 856 13.64 30.77 -13.76
C GLU A 856 12.80 31.85 -14.47
N GLY A 857 12.83 31.92 -15.81
CA GLY A 857 11.85 32.68 -16.62
C GLY A 857 11.27 31.83 -17.76
N GLU A 858 10.04 32.12 -18.20
CA GLU A 858 9.40 31.41 -19.33
C GLU A 858 10.25 31.50 -20.63
N PRO A 859 10.27 30.44 -21.48
CA PRO A 859 11.20 30.34 -22.62
C PRO A 859 10.95 31.44 -23.64
N GLU A 860 12.01 32.14 -24.09
CA GLU A 860 11.94 33.11 -25.19
C GLU A 860 12.61 32.53 -26.45
N GLU A 861 11.84 32.41 -27.54
CA GLU A 861 12.34 31.90 -28.84
C GLU A 861 12.69 33.04 -29.80
N ILE A 862 13.82 32.88 -30.51
CA ILE A 862 14.29 33.82 -31.52
C ILE A 862 14.07 33.21 -32.90
N HIS A 863 13.13 33.75 -33.68
CA HIS A 863 12.91 33.29 -35.05
C HIS A 863 13.50 34.29 -36.05
N LEU A 864 14.40 33.80 -36.91
CA LEU A 864 14.97 34.55 -38.02
C LEU A 864 14.19 34.24 -39.30
N VAL A 865 13.23 35.12 -39.63
CA VAL A 865 12.36 34.94 -40.80
C VAL A 865 12.79 35.79 -42.01
N PRO A 866 12.72 35.26 -43.25
CA PRO A 866 12.98 36.03 -44.46
C PRO A 866 12.04 37.23 -44.61
N ASN A 867 12.61 38.39 -44.95
CA ASN A 867 11.92 39.68 -44.91
C ASN A 867 10.69 39.75 -45.84
N GLY A 868 9.49 40.05 -45.29
CA GLY A 868 8.27 40.33 -46.07
C GLY A 868 7.28 39.17 -46.24
N SER A 869 7.44 38.07 -45.51
CA SER A 869 6.60 36.87 -45.63
C SER A 869 5.38 36.89 -44.68
N ARG A 870 4.25 36.29 -45.08
CA ARG A 870 3.00 36.21 -44.32
C ARG A 870 2.94 34.92 -43.51
N TYR A 871 2.66 35.00 -42.21
CA TYR A 871 2.63 33.82 -41.34
C TYR A 871 1.39 33.78 -40.43
N THR A 872 0.92 32.56 -40.16
CA THR A 872 0.00 32.25 -39.06
C THR A 872 0.82 31.81 -37.86
N LEU A 873 0.65 32.46 -36.71
CA LEU A 873 1.52 32.25 -35.55
C LEU A 873 1.48 30.82 -34.99
N GLU A 874 0.44 30.05 -35.27
CA GLU A 874 0.32 28.63 -34.89
C GLU A 874 1.45 27.72 -35.43
N GLN A 875 2.13 28.14 -36.50
CA GLN A 875 3.23 27.39 -37.10
C GLN A 875 4.51 27.37 -36.24
N PHE A 876 4.56 28.17 -35.18
CA PHE A 876 5.72 28.33 -34.29
C PHE A 876 5.48 27.72 -32.90
N THR A 877 4.54 26.77 -32.73
CA THR A 877 4.30 26.09 -31.44
C THR A 877 4.97 24.71 -31.36
N HIS A 878 5.49 24.38 -30.17
CA HIS A 878 5.73 23.00 -29.72
C HIS A 878 4.66 22.57 -28.67
N GLU A 879 4.55 21.26 -28.41
CA GLU A 879 3.61 20.70 -27.41
C GLU A 879 3.80 21.37 -26.04
N ALA A 880 2.72 21.90 -25.47
CA ALA A 880 2.75 22.61 -24.19
C ALA A 880 3.16 21.66 -23.04
N PRO A 881 3.83 22.15 -21.98
CA PRO A 881 4.06 21.39 -20.75
C PRO A 881 2.75 20.79 -20.23
N GLU A 882 2.79 19.56 -19.67
CA GLU A 882 1.60 18.81 -19.24
C GLU A 882 0.70 19.57 -18.24
N ASP A 883 1.20 20.64 -17.61
CA ASP A 883 0.54 21.45 -16.57
C ASP A 883 0.18 22.90 -16.97
N LYS A 884 0.43 23.35 -18.22
CA LYS A 884 0.14 24.73 -18.65
C LYS A 884 -0.64 24.82 -19.97
N MET A 885 -1.56 25.79 -20.09
CA MET A 885 -2.37 26.00 -21.30
C MET A 885 -1.96 27.26 -22.07
N PHE A 886 -1.89 27.15 -23.40
CA PHE A 886 -1.54 28.24 -24.32
C PHE A 886 -2.68 29.25 -24.49
N VAL A 887 -2.41 30.55 -24.28
CA VAL A 887 -3.44 31.60 -24.24
C VAL A 887 -3.31 32.61 -25.38
N LYS A 888 -2.11 33.19 -25.62
CA LYS A 888 -1.82 34.20 -26.66
C LYS A 888 -0.37 34.13 -27.16
N TRP A 889 -0.10 34.81 -28.28
CA TRP A 889 1.26 35.06 -28.77
C TRP A 889 1.74 36.44 -28.36
N LYS A 890 2.87 36.51 -27.65
CA LYS A 890 3.59 37.77 -27.39
C LYS A 890 4.66 37.93 -28.47
N VAL A 891 4.65 39.04 -29.18
CA VAL A 891 5.61 39.32 -30.26
C VAL A 891 6.38 40.59 -29.95
N LEU A 892 7.70 40.46 -29.81
CA LEU A 892 8.64 41.55 -29.60
C LEU A 892 9.35 41.87 -30.92
N MET A 893 9.18 43.09 -31.39
CA MET A 893 9.87 43.62 -32.57
C MET A 893 10.55 44.94 -32.20
N ASN A 894 11.88 45.04 -32.36
CA ASN A 894 12.64 46.28 -32.18
C ASN A 894 12.23 47.09 -30.94
N GLU A 895 12.17 46.44 -29.78
CA GLU A 895 11.82 47.01 -28.46
C GLU A 895 10.33 47.33 -28.21
N THR A 896 9.43 47.05 -29.16
CA THR A 896 7.96 47.12 -28.97
C THR A 896 7.33 45.74 -28.80
N THR A 897 6.41 45.59 -27.83
CA THR A 897 5.73 44.33 -27.50
C THR A 897 4.25 44.42 -27.83
N GLU A 898 3.74 43.48 -28.62
CA GLU A 898 2.32 43.35 -28.98
C GLU A 898 1.81 41.92 -28.76
N TYR A 899 0.50 41.76 -28.55
CA TYR A 899 -0.13 40.46 -28.24
C TYR A 899 -1.20 40.12 -29.27
N TYR A 900 -1.18 38.87 -29.73
CA TYR A 900 -2.03 38.36 -30.81
C TYR A 900 -2.74 37.07 -30.41
N ASP A 901 -3.98 36.91 -30.88
CA ASP A 901 -4.79 35.74 -30.55
C ASP A 901 -4.36 34.50 -31.37
N PRO A 902 -4.59 33.27 -30.87
CA PRO A 902 -4.29 32.05 -31.62
C PRO A 902 -5.06 32.01 -32.96
N GLY A 903 -4.35 31.88 -34.08
CA GLY A 903 -4.91 31.83 -35.44
C GLY A 903 -4.91 33.16 -36.20
N GLU A 904 -4.48 34.27 -35.58
CA GLU A 904 -4.37 35.57 -36.24
C GLU A 904 -3.19 35.61 -37.23
N VAL A 905 -3.36 36.28 -38.38
CA VAL A 905 -2.35 36.36 -39.46
C VAL A 905 -1.61 37.69 -39.37
N ILE A 906 -0.28 37.65 -39.23
CA ILE A 906 0.56 38.86 -39.16
C ILE A 906 1.67 38.86 -40.23
N ILE A 907 2.24 40.04 -40.50
CA ILE A 907 3.31 40.25 -41.48
C ILE A 907 4.54 40.77 -40.77
N ILE A 908 5.66 40.05 -40.87
CA ILE A 908 6.87 40.33 -40.08
C ILE A 908 8.04 40.71 -41.00
N ALA A 909 8.77 41.76 -40.61
CA ALA A 909 9.90 42.30 -41.36
C ALA A 909 11.14 42.46 -40.44
N GLY A 910 11.95 41.40 -40.31
CA GLY A 910 13.17 41.39 -39.51
C GLY A 910 13.17 40.34 -38.39
N PRO A 911 14.27 40.25 -37.60
CA PRO A 911 14.34 39.35 -36.45
C PRO A 911 13.28 39.72 -35.41
N VAL A 912 12.55 38.73 -34.93
CA VAL A 912 11.49 38.92 -33.93
C VAL A 912 11.58 37.86 -32.85
N PHE A 913 11.16 38.24 -31.65
CA PHE A 913 11.01 37.32 -30.53
C PHE A 913 9.54 36.98 -30.42
N ILE A 914 9.21 35.72 -30.61
CA ILE A 914 7.83 35.24 -30.50
C ILE A 914 7.81 34.33 -29.29
N THR A 915 6.95 34.65 -28.34
CA THR A 915 6.81 33.89 -27.11
C THR A 915 5.39 33.39 -26.99
N PRO A 916 5.18 32.07 -26.88
CA PRO A 916 3.89 31.58 -26.48
C PRO A 916 3.64 31.94 -25.01
N VAL A 917 2.50 32.58 -24.73
CA VAL A 917 2.10 32.90 -23.36
C VAL A 917 1.27 31.73 -22.85
N TYR A 918 1.86 30.98 -21.92
CA TYR A 918 1.18 29.89 -21.20
C TYR A 918 0.70 30.38 -19.84
N GLY A 919 -0.44 29.87 -19.37
CA GLY A 919 -0.92 30.16 -18.02
C GLY A 919 -1.18 28.90 -17.20
N ASN A 920 -1.14 29.06 -15.86
CA ASN A 920 -1.46 28.03 -14.86
C ASN A 920 -2.97 27.84 -14.74
N CYS A 921 -3.61 27.37 -15.80
CA CYS A 921 -5.00 27.75 -16.03
C CYS A 921 -6.06 26.67 -15.83
N VAL A 922 -5.74 25.40 -15.56
CA VAL A 922 -6.74 24.35 -15.25
C VAL A 922 -6.13 23.30 -14.31
N HIS A 923 -6.65 23.15 -13.08
CA HIS A 923 -6.13 22.21 -12.09
C HIS A 923 -7.26 21.55 -11.28
N LEU A 924 -7.19 20.21 -11.08
CA LEU A 924 -8.11 19.48 -10.21
C LEU A 924 -7.74 19.69 -8.73
N VAL A 925 -8.58 20.42 -8.01
CA VAL A 925 -8.39 20.76 -6.60
C VAL A 925 -8.88 19.65 -5.68
N GLY A 926 -9.89 18.90 -6.12
CA GLY A 926 -10.41 17.76 -5.40
C GLY A 926 -11.67 17.21 -6.03
N TYR A 927 -12.21 16.17 -5.42
CA TYR A 927 -13.46 15.54 -5.82
C TYR A 927 -14.37 15.31 -4.62
N SER A 928 -15.68 15.25 -4.89
CA SER A 928 -16.68 14.82 -3.91
C SER A 928 -17.74 13.97 -4.58
N VAL A 929 -18.46 13.20 -3.78
CA VAL A 929 -19.69 12.54 -4.22
C VAL A 929 -20.87 13.47 -3.94
N SER A 930 -21.73 13.69 -4.93
CA SER A 930 -23.02 14.36 -4.77
C SER A 930 -24.16 13.37 -4.88
N LEU A 931 -25.25 13.64 -4.16
CA LEU A 931 -26.47 12.82 -4.17
C LEU A 931 -27.66 13.62 -4.76
N ASP A 932 -27.34 14.64 -5.56
CA ASP A 932 -28.33 15.53 -6.17
C ASP A 932 -28.84 14.95 -7.48
N GLY A 933 -29.98 14.23 -7.42
CA GLY A 933 -30.52 13.46 -8.54
C GLY A 933 -30.00 12.03 -8.51
N ASP A 934 -28.73 11.88 -8.86
CA ASP A 934 -28.03 10.60 -8.96
C ASP A 934 -26.82 10.54 -8.02
N ILE A 935 -26.13 9.39 -8.01
CA ILE A 935 -24.81 9.29 -7.40
C ILE A 935 -23.82 9.97 -8.35
N GLY A 936 -23.58 11.24 -8.11
CA GLY A 936 -22.71 12.08 -8.90
C GLY A 936 -21.30 12.15 -8.34
N VAL A 937 -20.34 12.37 -9.22
CA VAL A 937 -18.97 12.78 -8.87
C VAL A 937 -18.80 14.20 -9.33
N ASN A 938 -18.39 15.06 -8.39
CA ASN A 938 -18.06 16.45 -8.63
C ASN A 938 -16.55 16.58 -8.70
N PHE A 939 -16.03 17.08 -9.82
CA PHE A 939 -14.64 17.47 -9.97
C PHE A 939 -14.54 18.99 -9.80
N TYR A 940 -13.81 19.43 -8.78
CA TYR A 940 -13.60 20.85 -8.48
C TYR A 940 -12.35 21.32 -9.21
N MET A 941 -12.55 22.12 -10.25
CA MET A 941 -11.49 22.62 -11.10
C MET A 941 -11.24 24.09 -10.80
N GLU A 942 -9.98 24.42 -10.55
CA GLU A 942 -9.52 25.80 -10.64
C GLU A 942 -9.21 26.11 -12.10
N ILE A 943 -9.94 27.04 -12.72
CA ILE A 943 -9.78 27.41 -14.13
C ILE A 943 -9.55 28.91 -14.25
N ASP A 944 -8.59 29.30 -15.09
CA ASP A 944 -8.30 30.70 -15.38
C ASP A 944 -9.50 31.41 -16.04
N PRO A 945 -9.83 32.65 -15.65
CA PRO A 945 -10.96 33.39 -16.19
C PRO A 945 -10.98 33.53 -17.73
N GLU A 946 -9.83 33.65 -18.39
CA GLU A 946 -9.75 33.78 -19.84
C GLU A 946 -10.04 32.46 -20.57
N ILE A 947 -9.67 31.33 -19.97
CA ILE A 947 -10.01 29.99 -20.48
C ILE A 947 -11.47 29.68 -20.18
N ALA A 948 -11.92 30.01 -18.97
CA ALA A 948 -13.29 29.84 -18.58
C ALA A 948 -14.25 30.59 -19.51
N ALA A 949 -13.84 31.75 -20.05
CA ALA A 949 -14.58 32.56 -21.02
C ALA A 949 -14.68 31.96 -22.45
N LYS A 950 -14.01 30.83 -22.76
CA LYS A 950 -14.11 30.15 -24.07
C LYS A 950 -15.25 29.13 -24.09
N ASP A 951 -16.25 29.32 -24.95
CA ASP A 951 -17.43 28.45 -25.02
C ASP A 951 -17.14 27.04 -25.57
N GLN A 952 -16.04 26.89 -26.30
CA GLN A 952 -15.62 25.64 -26.96
C GLN A 952 -14.84 24.68 -26.04
N ALA A 953 -14.48 25.10 -24.83
CA ALA A 953 -13.78 24.26 -23.87
C ALA A 953 -14.77 23.38 -23.07
N TYR A 954 -14.39 22.15 -22.77
CA TYR A 954 -15.26 21.18 -22.11
C TYR A 954 -14.47 20.13 -21.32
N MET A 955 -15.10 19.54 -20.32
CA MET A 955 -14.61 18.33 -19.66
C MET A 955 -15.23 17.11 -20.34
N LYS A 956 -14.40 16.16 -20.75
CA LYS A 956 -14.80 14.86 -21.26
C LYS A 956 -14.71 13.82 -20.14
N PHE A 957 -15.83 13.20 -19.83
CA PHE A 957 -15.90 12.04 -18.95
C PHE A 957 -16.02 10.76 -19.76
N THR A 958 -15.29 9.72 -19.37
CA THR A 958 -15.55 8.34 -19.82
C THR A 958 -16.16 7.59 -18.66
N LEU A 959 -17.40 7.13 -18.82
CA LEU A 959 -18.16 6.43 -17.79
C LEU A 959 -17.85 4.92 -17.82
N PRO A 960 -18.22 4.16 -16.77
CA PRO A 960 -17.97 2.72 -16.67
C PRO A 960 -18.51 1.82 -17.79
N ASP A 961 -19.43 2.32 -18.62
CA ASP A 961 -19.98 1.64 -19.79
C ASP A 961 -19.32 2.08 -21.10
N ASP A 962 -18.13 2.70 -21.00
CA ASP A 962 -17.36 3.35 -22.07
C ASP A 962 -18.10 4.49 -22.77
N SER A 963 -19.25 4.93 -22.25
CA SER A 963 -19.95 6.07 -22.79
C SER A 963 -19.22 7.36 -22.46
N GLU A 964 -19.14 8.24 -23.45
CA GLU A 964 -18.51 9.55 -23.30
C GLU A 964 -19.56 10.60 -22.96
N LYS A 965 -19.33 11.35 -21.88
CA LYS A 965 -20.14 12.50 -21.50
C LYS A 965 -19.30 13.76 -21.53
N THR A 966 -19.75 14.74 -22.33
CA THR A 966 -19.12 16.05 -22.40
C THR A 966 -19.88 17.06 -21.55
N VAL A 967 -19.15 17.86 -20.77
CA VAL A 967 -19.70 18.98 -19.98
C VAL A 967 -19.00 20.27 -20.41
N ASN A 968 -19.73 21.16 -21.07
CA ASN A 968 -19.16 22.37 -21.68
C ASN A 968 -18.93 23.49 -20.66
N MET A 969 -17.91 24.33 -20.88
CA MET A 969 -17.65 25.50 -20.04
C MET A 969 -18.84 26.46 -20.00
N ALA A 970 -19.59 26.60 -21.10
CA ALA A 970 -20.80 27.41 -21.14
C ALA A 970 -21.86 26.97 -20.11
N GLU A 971 -21.95 25.67 -19.81
CA GLU A 971 -22.86 25.11 -18.80
C GLU A 971 -22.31 25.26 -17.38
N VAL A 972 -20.99 25.19 -17.21
CA VAL A 972 -20.31 25.17 -15.90
C VAL A 972 -20.07 26.56 -15.33
N ARG A 973 -20.05 27.62 -16.15
CA ARG A 973 -19.91 29.01 -15.68
C ARG A 973 -20.96 29.43 -14.65
N GLU A 974 -22.14 28.83 -14.71
CA GLU A 974 -23.23 29.06 -13.75
C GLU A 974 -23.23 28.07 -12.58
N HIS A 975 -22.30 27.11 -12.58
CA HIS A 975 -22.17 26.02 -11.59
C HIS A 975 -20.79 26.03 -10.93
N THR A 976 -20.61 26.95 -9.98
CA THR A 976 -19.39 27.09 -9.18
C THR A 976 -19.61 26.70 -7.71
N ALA A 977 -18.53 26.44 -6.98
CA ALA A 977 -18.55 26.21 -5.54
C ALA A 977 -17.43 26.98 -4.83
N THR A 978 -17.74 27.59 -3.69
CA THR A 978 -16.77 28.33 -2.89
C THR A 978 -16.23 27.46 -1.76
N ILE A 979 -14.92 27.22 -1.75
CA ILE A 979 -14.22 26.43 -0.72
C ILE A 979 -13.09 27.29 -0.15
N GLY A 980 -13.08 27.51 1.17
CA GLY A 980 -12.06 28.34 1.83
C GLY A 980 -12.01 29.78 1.34
N GLY A 981 -13.13 30.34 0.86
CA GLY A 981 -13.22 31.70 0.32
C GLY A 981 -12.80 31.85 -1.15
N LYS A 982 -12.41 30.77 -1.82
CA LYS A 982 -12.05 30.74 -3.25
C LYS A 982 -13.11 29.99 -4.05
N GLU A 983 -13.46 30.49 -5.23
CA GLU A 983 -14.46 29.93 -6.13
C GLU A 983 -13.83 28.93 -7.12
N TYR A 984 -14.48 27.78 -7.32
CA TYR A 984 -14.05 26.71 -8.22
C TYR A 984 -15.18 26.30 -9.16
N TYR A 985 -14.83 25.88 -10.38
CA TYR A 985 -15.77 25.36 -11.37
C TYR A 985 -16.05 23.89 -11.11
N VAL A 986 -17.32 23.49 -11.09
CA VAL A 986 -17.71 22.13 -10.70
C VAL A 986 -18.21 21.35 -11.91
N PHE A 987 -17.44 20.34 -12.33
CA PHE A 987 -17.86 19.43 -13.40
C PHE A 987 -18.47 18.18 -12.80
N LYS A 988 -19.68 17.84 -13.25
CA LYS A 988 -20.47 16.73 -12.69
C LYS A 988 -20.66 15.58 -13.67
N ALA A 989 -20.23 14.40 -13.27
CA ALA A 989 -20.54 13.12 -13.91
C ALA A 989 -21.45 12.30 -13.01
N ASN A 990 -22.39 11.54 -13.61
CA ASN A 990 -23.27 10.66 -12.84
C ASN A 990 -22.82 9.21 -13.02
N VAL A 991 -22.96 8.43 -11.96
CA VAL A 991 -22.55 7.05 -11.88
C VAL A 991 -23.73 6.26 -11.36
N VAL A 992 -24.00 5.12 -11.98
CA VAL A 992 -25.05 4.24 -11.48
C VAL A 992 -24.57 3.50 -10.25
N ALA A 993 -25.49 3.22 -9.32
CA ALA A 993 -25.15 2.57 -8.05
C ALA A 993 -24.40 1.23 -8.23
N ARG A 994 -24.74 0.47 -9.28
CA ARG A 994 -24.09 -0.82 -9.57
C ARG A 994 -22.66 -0.71 -10.10
N ASP A 995 -22.28 0.46 -10.64
CA ASP A 995 -20.96 0.69 -11.27
C ASP A 995 -20.06 1.60 -10.41
N MET A 996 -20.42 1.83 -9.14
CA MET A 996 -19.64 2.68 -8.23
C MET A 996 -18.20 2.18 -7.99
N ASN A 997 -17.93 0.90 -8.23
CA ASN A 997 -16.61 0.28 -8.13
C ASN A 997 -15.79 0.37 -9.43
N LYS A 998 -16.40 0.80 -10.55
CA LYS A 998 -15.74 0.92 -11.85
C LYS A 998 -15.16 2.32 -12.02
N GLN A 999 -14.10 2.42 -12.82
CA GLN A 999 -13.39 3.66 -13.06
C GLN A 999 -14.19 4.64 -13.92
N ILE A 1000 -14.08 5.92 -13.57
CA ILE A 1000 -14.51 7.06 -14.37
C ILE A 1000 -13.27 7.86 -14.67
N THR A 1001 -13.06 8.20 -15.93
CA THR A 1001 -11.98 9.10 -16.34
C THR A 1001 -12.54 10.48 -16.68
N ALA A 1002 -11.79 11.54 -16.38
CA ALA A 1002 -12.14 12.91 -16.71
C ALA A 1002 -10.94 13.64 -17.32
N GLN A 1003 -11.13 14.33 -18.45
CA GLN A 1003 -10.08 15.09 -19.12
C GLN A 1003 -10.64 16.41 -19.67
N PHE A 1004 -10.02 17.54 -19.35
CA PHE A 1004 -10.43 18.86 -19.84
C PHE A 1004 -9.84 19.10 -21.23
N ILE A 1005 -10.65 19.60 -22.16
CA ILE A 1005 -10.30 19.77 -23.58
C ILE A 1005 -10.71 21.17 -24.02
N MET A 1006 -9.78 21.93 -24.59
CA MET A 1006 -10.05 23.26 -25.17
C MET A 1006 -10.10 23.23 -26.69
N SER A 1007 -9.31 22.37 -27.34
CA SER A 1007 -9.30 22.16 -28.78
C SER A 1007 -8.80 20.74 -29.10
N SER A 1008 -8.77 20.36 -30.39
CA SER A 1008 -8.24 19.05 -30.82
C SER A 1008 -6.77 18.82 -30.47
N THR A 1009 -6.02 19.88 -30.17
CA THR A 1009 -4.58 19.82 -29.85
C THR A 1009 -4.26 20.24 -28.42
N VAL A 1010 -5.23 20.73 -27.63
CA VAL A 1010 -5.00 21.24 -26.27
C VAL A 1010 -5.95 20.56 -25.28
N ARG A 1011 -5.37 19.74 -24.38
CA ARG A 1011 -6.07 18.90 -23.37
C ARG A 1011 -5.27 18.81 -22.07
N SER A 1012 -5.95 18.61 -20.93
CA SER A 1012 -5.34 18.37 -19.62
C SER A 1012 -4.88 16.91 -19.45
N GLU A 1013 -4.26 16.61 -18.31
CA GLU A 1013 -4.10 15.23 -17.82
C GLU A 1013 -5.47 14.52 -17.64
N THR A 1014 -5.43 13.19 -17.62
CA THR A 1014 -6.63 12.35 -17.38
C THR A 1014 -6.73 12.00 -15.90
N TYR A 1015 -7.80 12.45 -15.26
CA TYR A 1015 -8.12 12.13 -13.87
C TYR A 1015 -8.89 10.82 -13.78
N ILE A 1016 -8.48 9.90 -12.89
CA ILE A 1016 -9.15 8.61 -12.68
C ILE A 1016 -9.78 8.59 -11.29
N PHE A 1017 -11.06 8.18 -11.21
CA PHE A 1017 -11.83 8.18 -9.97
C PHE A 1017 -12.78 6.97 -9.88
N THR A 1018 -13.00 6.43 -8.67
CA THR A 1018 -14.10 5.51 -8.38
C THR A 1018 -14.89 6.01 -7.18
N VAL A 1019 -16.22 5.85 -7.24
CA VAL A 1019 -17.12 6.27 -6.14
C VAL A 1019 -16.84 5.43 -4.88
N GLU A 1020 -16.57 4.13 -5.05
CA GLU A 1020 -16.23 3.23 -3.94
C GLU A 1020 -14.99 3.70 -3.16
N ASN A 1021 -13.91 4.12 -3.84
CA ASN A 1021 -12.69 4.55 -3.16
C ASN A 1021 -12.94 5.78 -2.27
N TYR A 1022 -13.78 6.72 -2.75
CA TYR A 1022 -14.15 7.88 -1.94
C TYR A 1022 -15.02 7.48 -0.74
N ILE A 1023 -15.99 6.60 -0.92
CA ILE A 1023 -16.82 6.09 0.18
C ILE A 1023 -15.94 5.36 1.22
N ARG A 1024 -14.99 4.53 0.78
CA ARG A 1024 -14.04 3.85 1.68
C ARG A 1024 -13.08 4.81 2.36
N TYR A 1025 -12.71 5.89 1.71
CA TYR A 1025 -11.97 6.99 2.35
C TYR A 1025 -12.77 7.66 3.47
N LEU A 1026 -14.08 7.84 3.32
CA LEU A 1026 -14.96 8.33 4.39
C LEU A 1026 -15.09 7.31 5.53
N LEU A 1027 -14.96 6.02 5.25
CA LEU A 1027 -15.01 4.94 6.25
C LEU A 1027 -13.65 4.62 6.90
N ASN A 1028 -12.58 5.35 6.56
CA ASN A 1028 -11.28 5.16 7.18
C ASN A 1028 -11.23 5.83 8.57
N PRO A 1029 -11.01 5.08 9.67
CA PRO A 1029 -10.92 5.63 11.02
C PRO A 1029 -9.78 6.66 11.20
N GLU A 1030 -8.74 6.62 10.38
CA GLU A 1030 -7.65 7.62 10.39
C GLU A 1030 -8.13 9.02 9.94
N ASN A 1031 -9.34 9.12 9.37
CA ASN A 1031 -9.98 10.36 8.97
C ASN A 1031 -11.08 10.75 9.98
N GLU A 1032 -10.67 10.96 11.24
CA GLU A 1032 -11.56 11.09 12.41
C GLU A 1032 -12.81 11.97 12.15
N HIS A 1033 -12.64 13.15 11.54
CA HIS A 1033 -13.77 14.06 11.30
C HIS A 1033 -14.74 13.54 10.23
N ALA A 1034 -14.25 13.01 9.10
CA ALA A 1034 -15.12 12.51 8.04
C ALA A 1034 -15.78 11.18 8.43
N TYR A 1035 -15.04 10.35 9.17
CA TYR A 1035 -15.51 9.08 9.68
C TYR A 1035 -16.75 9.28 10.56
N TYR A 1036 -16.68 10.04 11.64
CA TYR A 1036 -17.84 10.19 12.53
C TYR A 1036 -19.00 10.97 11.91
N ALA A 1037 -18.74 11.92 11.01
CA ALA A 1037 -19.79 12.74 10.40
C ALA A 1037 -20.61 12.01 9.33
N TYR A 1038 -20.00 11.08 8.59
CA TYR A 1038 -20.62 10.48 7.40
C TYR A 1038 -20.70 8.95 7.42
N LYS A 1039 -20.24 8.29 8.49
CA LYS A 1039 -20.18 6.82 8.61
C LYS A 1039 -21.46 6.12 8.17
N GLU A 1040 -22.60 6.44 8.79
CA GLU A 1040 -23.86 5.72 8.53
C GLU A 1040 -24.36 5.93 7.09
N LEU A 1041 -24.19 7.13 6.53
CA LEU A 1041 -24.57 7.44 5.16
C LEU A 1041 -23.63 6.74 4.15
N ALA A 1042 -22.33 6.72 4.43
CA ALA A 1042 -21.31 6.06 3.61
C ALA A 1042 -21.50 4.52 3.61
N GLU A 1043 -21.81 3.93 4.77
CA GLU A 1043 -22.19 2.53 4.89
C GLU A 1043 -23.46 2.22 4.09
N ALA A 1044 -24.52 3.03 4.26
CA ALA A 1044 -25.79 2.84 3.56
C ALA A 1044 -25.63 2.93 2.03
N LEU A 1045 -24.80 3.86 1.55
CA LEU A 1045 -24.50 4.03 0.12
C LEU A 1045 -23.71 2.82 -0.44
N LEU A 1046 -22.73 2.30 0.31
CA LEU A 1046 -21.97 1.11 -0.10
C LEU A 1046 -22.85 -0.15 -0.14
N ILE A 1047 -23.75 -0.31 0.84
CA ILE A 1047 -24.74 -1.40 0.89
C ILE A 1047 -25.73 -1.29 -0.27
N TYR A 1048 -26.20 -0.08 -0.60
CA TYR A 1048 -27.05 0.17 -1.77
C TYR A 1048 -26.35 -0.23 -3.07
N GLY A 1049 -25.08 0.11 -3.24
CA GLY A 1049 -24.27 -0.32 -4.39
C GLY A 1049 -24.16 -1.83 -4.54
N ALA A 1050 -23.87 -2.53 -3.44
CA ALA A 1050 -23.74 -3.98 -3.43
C ALA A 1050 -25.05 -4.69 -3.80
N TYR A 1051 -26.18 -4.28 -3.23
CA TYR A 1051 -27.48 -4.86 -3.58
C TYR A 1051 -27.97 -4.45 -4.98
N ALA A 1052 -27.55 -3.30 -5.49
CA ALA A 1052 -27.78 -2.94 -6.89
C ALA A 1052 -27.01 -3.88 -7.85
N GLN A 1053 -25.75 -4.22 -7.55
CA GLN A 1053 -24.98 -5.19 -8.33
C GLN A 1053 -25.62 -6.59 -8.32
N GLU A 1054 -26.15 -7.00 -7.16
CA GLU A 1054 -26.88 -8.26 -7.03
C GLU A 1054 -28.14 -8.27 -7.89
N TYR A 1055 -28.98 -7.23 -7.81
CA TYR A 1055 -30.22 -7.12 -8.57
C TYR A 1055 -30.00 -7.09 -10.09
N PHE A 1056 -28.97 -6.39 -10.56
CA PHE A 1056 -28.64 -6.35 -11.99
C PHE A 1056 -27.79 -7.54 -12.45
N ASN A 1057 -27.42 -8.45 -11.55
CA ASN A 1057 -26.55 -9.60 -11.80
C ASN A 1057 -25.24 -9.22 -12.51
N GLU A 1058 -24.55 -8.21 -11.97
CA GLU A 1058 -23.32 -7.69 -12.57
C GLU A 1058 -22.18 -8.73 -12.52
N PRO A 1059 -21.49 -8.97 -13.66
CA PRO A 1059 -20.31 -9.83 -13.72
C PRO A 1059 -19.06 -9.09 -13.21
N GLY A 1060 -18.15 -9.82 -12.56
CA GLY A 1060 -16.85 -9.28 -12.11
C GLY A 1060 -16.79 -8.98 -10.61
N TYR A 1061 -15.93 -8.04 -10.22
CA TYR A 1061 -15.70 -7.66 -8.82
C TYR A 1061 -17.01 -7.14 -8.19
N ARG A 1062 -17.40 -7.73 -7.05
CA ARG A 1062 -18.60 -7.36 -6.30
C ARG A 1062 -18.21 -6.49 -5.11
N ILE A 1063 -18.93 -5.40 -4.92
CA ILE A 1063 -18.85 -4.59 -3.70
C ILE A 1063 -19.27 -5.48 -2.54
N VAL A 1064 -18.36 -5.70 -1.59
CA VAL A 1064 -18.66 -6.41 -0.35
C VAL A 1064 -19.31 -5.41 0.63
N PRO A 1065 -20.57 -5.62 1.05
CA PRO A 1065 -21.18 -4.78 2.07
C PRO A 1065 -20.36 -4.79 3.35
N PRO A 1066 -20.17 -3.64 4.03
CA PRO A 1066 -19.51 -3.60 5.32
C PRO A 1066 -20.32 -4.39 6.35
N VAL A 1067 -19.63 -5.15 7.22
CA VAL A 1067 -20.28 -5.80 8.36
C VAL A 1067 -20.46 -4.74 9.45
N CYS A 1068 -21.67 -4.17 9.52
CA CYS A 1068 -22.01 -3.07 10.40
C CYS A 1068 -23.51 -3.06 10.77
N ASP A 1069 -23.88 -2.29 11.78
CA ASP A 1069 -25.27 -2.13 12.23
C ASP A 1069 -26.19 -1.64 11.10
N THR A 1070 -25.68 -0.81 10.18
CA THR A 1070 -26.43 -0.34 9.01
C THR A 1070 -26.83 -1.49 8.08
N LEU A 1071 -25.98 -2.51 7.93
CA LEU A 1071 -26.31 -3.71 7.14
C LEU A 1071 -27.41 -4.54 7.81
N ASP A 1072 -27.37 -4.63 9.14
CA ASP A 1072 -28.41 -5.32 9.91
C ASP A 1072 -29.74 -4.55 9.88
N GLU A 1073 -29.70 -3.21 9.93
CA GLU A 1073 -30.87 -2.35 9.71
C GLU A 1073 -31.49 -2.62 8.33
N VAL A 1074 -30.69 -2.66 7.25
CA VAL A 1074 -31.17 -2.97 5.90
C VAL A 1074 -31.83 -4.35 5.84
N LYS A 1075 -31.23 -5.38 6.46
CA LYS A 1075 -31.80 -6.74 6.48
C LYS A 1075 -33.11 -6.82 7.27
N ALA A 1076 -33.27 -5.99 8.29
CA ALA A 1076 -34.45 -5.98 9.16
C ALA A 1076 -35.66 -5.25 8.54
N VAL A 1077 -35.48 -4.44 7.49
CA VAL A 1077 -36.58 -3.69 6.84
C VAL A 1077 -37.65 -4.62 6.26
N THR A 1078 -38.88 -4.33 6.64
CA THR A 1078 -40.11 -5.00 6.18
C THR A 1078 -41.02 -4.04 5.42
N ALA A 1079 -42.10 -4.57 4.82
CA ALA A 1079 -43.11 -3.73 4.18
C ALA A 1079 -43.83 -2.80 5.17
N ASP A 1080 -43.94 -3.18 6.44
CA ASP A 1080 -44.64 -2.40 7.46
C ASP A 1080 -43.89 -1.09 7.76
N ASP A 1081 -42.56 -1.10 7.69
CA ASP A 1081 -41.71 0.07 7.86
C ASP A 1081 -41.95 1.13 6.76
N LEU A 1082 -42.43 0.70 5.58
CA LEU A 1082 -42.77 1.57 4.45
C LEU A 1082 -44.28 1.85 4.34
N ALA A 1083 -45.11 1.41 5.29
CA ALA A 1083 -46.57 1.51 5.20
C ALA A 1083 -47.09 2.95 5.04
N ALA A 1084 -46.34 3.94 5.54
CA ALA A 1084 -46.65 5.37 5.36
C ALA A 1084 -46.61 5.82 3.88
N TYR A 1085 -45.92 5.07 3.01
CA TYR A 1085 -45.78 5.36 1.58
C TYR A 1085 -46.72 4.50 0.71
N ALA A 1086 -47.65 3.76 1.31
CA ALA A 1086 -48.61 2.94 0.58
C ALA A 1086 -49.40 3.78 -0.44
N TYR A 1087 -49.64 3.20 -1.62
CA TYR A 1087 -50.36 3.90 -2.69
C TYR A 1087 -51.81 4.19 -2.27
N ASN A 1088 -52.17 5.47 -2.23
CA ASN A 1088 -53.55 5.88 -1.98
C ASN A 1088 -54.30 5.99 -3.32
N SER A 1089 -55.07 4.95 -3.68
CA SER A 1089 -55.85 4.97 -4.93
C SER A 1089 -56.95 6.03 -4.97
N GLU A 1090 -57.36 6.59 -3.81
CA GLU A 1090 -58.39 7.64 -3.73
C GLU A 1090 -57.84 9.04 -4.07
N SER A 1091 -56.52 9.24 -4.06
CA SER A 1091 -55.90 10.51 -4.48
C SER A 1091 -55.75 10.65 -5.99
N ALA A 1092 -55.92 9.55 -6.74
CA ALA A 1092 -55.90 9.54 -8.19
C ALA A 1092 -57.24 10.04 -8.76
N VAL A 1093 -57.19 11.08 -9.59
CA VAL A 1093 -58.33 11.58 -10.36
C VAL A 1093 -58.13 11.09 -11.80
N LEU A 1094 -58.68 9.92 -12.12
CA LEU A 1094 -58.57 9.36 -13.48
C LEU A 1094 -59.92 9.50 -14.22
N PRO A 1095 -59.97 10.19 -15.37
CA PRO A 1095 -61.19 10.31 -16.16
C PRO A 1095 -61.57 9.01 -16.88
N GLU A 1096 -62.82 8.93 -17.34
CA GLU A 1096 -63.39 7.73 -17.97
C GLU A 1096 -62.58 7.31 -19.21
N GLY A 1097 -62.12 6.04 -19.22
CA GLY A 1097 -61.29 5.48 -20.30
C GLY A 1097 -59.78 5.53 -20.08
N VAL A 1098 -59.29 6.06 -18.95
CA VAL A 1098 -57.87 6.01 -18.55
C VAL A 1098 -57.71 5.09 -17.34
N THR A 1099 -56.81 4.09 -17.43
CA THR A 1099 -56.49 3.18 -16.30
C THR A 1099 -55.03 3.27 -15.94
N PHE A 1100 -54.71 3.52 -14.66
CA PHE A 1100 -53.36 3.38 -14.13
C PHE A 1100 -53.02 1.89 -13.95
N ALA A 1101 -51.99 1.42 -14.64
CA ALA A 1101 -51.64 0.00 -14.74
C ALA A 1101 -50.49 -0.40 -13.79
N GLY A 1102 -49.72 0.55 -13.28
CA GLY A 1102 -48.62 0.29 -12.36
C GLY A 1102 -47.45 1.25 -12.55
N ALA A 1103 -46.35 0.95 -11.87
CA ALA A 1103 -45.12 1.75 -11.89
C ALA A 1103 -43.88 0.85 -11.99
N SER A 1104 -42.78 1.41 -12.50
CA SER A 1104 -41.45 0.82 -12.44
C SER A 1104 -40.43 1.87 -12.04
N LEU A 1105 -39.44 1.45 -11.25
CA LEU A 1105 -38.30 2.29 -10.86
C LEU A 1105 -37.05 1.85 -11.63
N SER A 1106 -36.43 2.79 -12.35
CA SER A 1106 -35.18 2.55 -13.09
C SER A 1106 -34.02 3.30 -12.43
N MET A 1107 -32.89 2.62 -12.31
CA MET A 1107 -31.66 3.09 -11.66
C MET A 1107 -30.45 3.04 -12.62
N LYS A 1108 -30.70 3.05 -13.93
CA LYS A 1108 -29.73 2.75 -15.00
C LYS A 1108 -28.85 3.91 -15.47
N SER A 1109 -29.20 5.15 -15.15
CA SER A 1109 -28.37 6.32 -15.47
C SER A 1109 -28.76 7.43 -14.52
N GLU A 1110 -30.08 7.66 -14.42
CA GLU A 1110 -30.69 8.51 -13.42
C GLU A 1110 -31.89 7.85 -12.76
N MET A 1111 -32.19 8.24 -11.52
CA MET A 1111 -33.36 7.73 -10.80
C MET A 1111 -34.65 8.15 -11.53
N THR A 1112 -35.30 7.19 -12.19
CA THR A 1112 -36.46 7.44 -13.06
C THR A 1112 -37.66 6.62 -12.60
N LEU A 1113 -38.74 7.31 -12.26
CA LEU A 1113 -40.04 6.71 -11.96
C LEU A 1113 -40.90 6.69 -13.22
N SER A 1114 -41.25 5.50 -13.70
CA SER A 1114 -42.14 5.33 -14.85
C SER A 1114 -43.53 4.90 -14.39
N LEU A 1115 -44.56 5.64 -14.81
CA LEU A 1115 -45.96 5.37 -14.51
C LEU A 1115 -46.68 4.94 -15.80
N TYR A 1116 -47.38 3.81 -15.75
CA TYR A 1116 -47.98 3.16 -16.91
C TYR A 1116 -49.48 3.38 -16.96
N PHE A 1117 -50.00 3.82 -18.10
CA PHE A 1117 -51.41 4.11 -18.32
C PHE A 1117 -51.93 3.36 -19.53
N LYS A 1118 -53.14 2.81 -19.42
CA LYS A 1118 -53.89 2.25 -20.54
C LYS A 1118 -54.98 3.22 -20.95
N CYS A 1119 -54.91 3.69 -22.19
CA CYS A 1119 -55.92 4.56 -22.79
C CYS A 1119 -55.86 4.45 -24.31
N ASP A 1120 -57.01 4.48 -24.98
CA ASP A 1120 -57.14 4.47 -26.44
C ASP A 1120 -56.91 5.86 -27.07
N LYS A 1121 -56.88 6.92 -26.25
CA LYS A 1121 -56.60 8.30 -26.66
C LYS A 1121 -55.17 8.70 -26.28
N GLU A 1122 -54.57 9.59 -27.04
CA GLU A 1122 -53.23 10.12 -26.76
C GLU A 1122 -53.22 10.97 -25.49
N LEU A 1123 -52.33 10.62 -24.55
CA LEU A 1123 -52.13 11.31 -23.28
C LEU A 1123 -50.86 12.17 -23.31
N SER A 1124 -50.97 13.34 -22.71
CA SER A 1124 -49.90 14.28 -22.39
C SER A 1124 -49.71 14.34 -20.88
N PHE A 1125 -48.45 14.40 -20.46
CA PHE A 1125 -48.07 14.27 -19.05
C PHE A 1125 -47.24 15.46 -18.61
N SER A 1126 -47.47 15.95 -17.39
CA SER A 1126 -46.63 16.97 -16.74
C SER A 1126 -46.58 16.75 -15.24
N CYS A 1127 -45.48 17.12 -14.59
CA CYS A 1127 -45.28 16.90 -13.16
C CYS A 1127 -44.52 18.08 -12.54
N GLY A 1128 -45.22 19.17 -12.21
CA GLY A 1128 -44.58 20.38 -11.68
C GLY A 1128 -43.46 20.88 -12.59
N SER A 1129 -42.27 21.11 -12.03
CA SER A 1129 -41.05 21.50 -12.75
C SER A 1129 -40.20 20.31 -13.22
N MET A 1130 -40.65 19.07 -13.01
CA MET A 1130 -39.89 17.87 -13.38
C MET A 1130 -39.94 17.62 -14.89
N THR A 1131 -38.86 17.07 -15.43
CA THR A 1131 -38.84 16.57 -16.80
C THR A 1131 -39.64 15.26 -16.89
N VAL A 1132 -40.69 15.28 -17.70
CA VAL A 1132 -41.52 14.11 -17.98
C VAL A 1132 -41.36 13.70 -19.43
N GLU A 1133 -40.76 12.54 -19.66
CA GLU A 1133 -40.62 11.96 -20.99
C GLU A 1133 -41.79 11.01 -21.27
N ARG A 1134 -42.44 11.19 -22.43
CA ARG A 1134 -43.51 10.32 -22.90
C ARG A 1134 -42.92 9.11 -23.62
N GLY A 1135 -43.39 7.92 -23.25
CA GLY A 1135 -43.06 6.67 -23.94
C GLY A 1135 -44.30 5.89 -24.35
N GLU A 1136 -44.13 4.99 -25.31
CA GLU A 1136 -45.18 4.04 -25.75
C GLU A 1136 -44.58 2.63 -25.85
N GLY A 1137 -45.35 1.61 -25.45
CA GLY A 1137 -44.93 0.21 -25.56
C GLY A 1137 -45.94 -0.78 -24.97
N SER A 1138 -46.08 -1.95 -25.61
CA SER A 1138 -46.92 -3.07 -25.14
C SER A 1138 -48.39 -2.71 -24.81
N GLY A 1139 -48.97 -1.73 -25.51
CA GLY A 1139 -50.35 -1.28 -25.27
C GLY A 1139 -50.52 -0.28 -24.12
N TYR A 1140 -49.42 0.29 -23.61
CA TYR A 1140 -49.41 1.30 -22.57
C TYR A 1140 -48.77 2.61 -23.06
N GLN A 1141 -49.26 3.72 -22.53
CA GLN A 1141 -48.63 5.03 -22.60
C GLN A 1141 -47.94 5.29 -21.25
N VAL A 1142 -46.66 5.69 -21.30
CA VAL A 1142 -45.79 5.73 -20.13
C VAL A 1142 -45.33 7.17 -19.89
N ALA A 1143 -45.47 7.62 -18.65
CA ALA A 1143 -44.88 8.87 -18.18
C ALA A 1143 -43.62 8.56 -17.38
N ARG A 1144 -42.45 8.98 -17.86
CA ARG A 1144 -41.17 8.80 -17.18
C ARG A 1144 -40.76 10.10 -16.50
N ILE A 1145 -40.87 10.14 -15.18
CA ILE A 1145 -40.39 11.25 -14.35
C ILE A 1145 -38.91 11.01 -14.09
N ARG A 1146 -38.05 11.84 -14.70
CA ARG A 1146 -36.58 11.69 -14.70
C ARG A 1146 -35.92 12.61 -13.64
N GLY A 1147 -34.68 12.33 -13.25
CA GLY A 1147 -33.89 13.18 -12.36
C GLY A 1147 -34.41 13.29 -10.92
N ILE A 1148 -34.99 12.23 -10.34
CA ILE A 1148 -35.51 12.28 -8.97
C ILE A 1148 -34.36 12.30 -7.96
N ASN A 1149 -34.24 13.40 -7.19
CA ASN A 1149 -33.21 13.54 -6.15
C ASN A 1149 -33.30 12.43 -5.09
N ALA A 1150 -32.15 11.96 -4.64
CA ALA A 1150 -32.02 10.92 -3.62
C ALA A 1150 -32.70 11.32 -2.27
N LYS A 1151 -32.74 12.62 -1.94
CA LYS A 1151 -33.50 13.19 -0.80
C LYS A 1151 -35.01 13.26 -1.04
N ALA A 1152 -35.46 13.16 -2.30
CA ALA A 1152 -36.86 13.25 -2.70
C ALA A 1152 -37.50 11.87 -2.95
N LEU A 1153 -36.84 10.76 -2.61
CA LEU A 1153 -37.35 9.41 -2.82
C LEU A 1153 -38.67 9.14 -2.07
N GLY A 1154 -38.87 9.80 -0.92
CA GLY A 1154 -40.12 9.75 -0.16
C GLY A 1154 -41.19 10.77 -0.57
N ASN A 1155 -40.87 11.72 -1.47
CA ASN A 1155 -41.79 12.78 -1.86
C ASN A 1155 -42.79 12.30 -2.91
N SER A 1156 -44.07 12.60 -2.74
CA SER A 1156 -45.09 12.32 -3.74
C SER A 1156 -44.95 13.21 -4.98
N PHE A 1157 -44.88 12.60 -6.15
CA PHE A 1157 -44.88 13.29 -7.44
C PHE A 1157 -46.28 13.27 -8.03
N LYS A 1158 -46.89 14.46 -8.15
CA LYS A 1158 -48.21 14.62 -8.77
C LYS A 1158 -48.09 14.74 -10.28
N LEU A 1159 -48.37 13.66 -10.97
CA LEU A 1159 -48.43 13.59 -12.43
C LEU A 1159 -49.81 14.06 -12.90
N THR A 1160 -49.86 15.18 -13.61
CA THR A 1160 -51.04 15.67 -14.33
C THR A 1160 -51.12 15.01 -15.70
N ILE A 1161 -52.31 14.57 -16.08
CA ILE A 1161 -52.61 13.81 -17.30
C ILE A 1161 -53.65 14.61 -18.11
N THR A 1162 -53.34 14.91 -19.37
CA THR A 1162 -54.19 15.71 -20.26
C THR A 1162 -54.28 15.10 -21.66
N GLY A 1163 -55.30 15.43 -22.46
CA GLY A 1163 -55.39 15.06 -23.88
C GLY A 1163 -56.82 14.82 -24.38
N ASP A 1164 -57.23 15.38 -25.54
CA ASP A 1164 -58.58 15.17 -26.13
C ASP A 1164 -59.77 15.14 -25.14
N GLY A 1165 -59.86 16.19 -24.29
CA GLY A 1165 -60.91 16.36 -23.29
C GLY A 1165 -60.69 15.60 -21.97
N ILE A 1166 -59.54 14.96 -21.78
CA ILE A 1166 -59.09 14.30 -20.55
C ILE A 1166 -58.38 15.33 -19.66
N ASP A 1167 -58.78 15.35 -18.38
CA ASP A 1167 -58.08 16.05 -17.30
C ASP A 1167 -58.06 15.11 -16.07
N GLY A 1168 -56.88 14.81 -15.56
CA GLY A 1168 -56.68 13.86 -14.47
C GLY A 1168 -55.32 14.00 -13.79
N SER A 1169 -55.14 13.31 -12.66
CA SER A 1169 -53.85 13.26 -11.96
C SER A 1169 -53.63 11.99 -11.15
N VAL A 1170 -52.37 11.61 -10.97
CA VAL A 1170 -51.93 10.51 -10.08
C VAL A 1170 -50.75 10.98 -9.24
N GLU A 1171 -50.79 10.69 -7.94
CA GLU A 1171 -49.64 10.91 -7.04
C GLU A 1171 -48.94 9.58 -6.75
N TYR A 1172 -47.62 9.55 -6.94
CA TYR A 1172 -46.81 8.35 -6.70
C TYR A 1172 -45.38 8.75 -6.30
N CYS A 1173 -44.71 7.99 -5.43
CA CYS A 1173 -43.30 8.20 -5.11
C CYS A 1173 -42.45 6.93 -5.27
N PRO A 1174 -41.11 7.05 -5.38
CA PRO A 1174 -40.21 5.90 -5.41
C PRO A 1174 -40.38 4.93 -4.23
N LEU A 1175 -40.58 5.42 -3.00
CA LEU A 1175 -40.80 4.53 -1.85
C LEU A 1175 -42.14 3.78 -1.89
N THR A 1176 -43.16 4.29 -2.60
CA THR A 1176 -44.39 3.53 -2.88
C THR A 1176 -44.11 2.31 -3.76
N TYR A 1177 -43.16 2.41 -4.70
CA TYR A 1177 -42.70 1.25 -5.47
C TYR A 1177 -41.98 0.24 -4.56
N CYS A 1178 -41.06 0.69 -3.70
CA CYS A 1178 -40.37 -0.19 -2.74
C CYS A 1178 -41.35 -0.90 -1.79
N TYR A 1179 -42.37 -0.19 -1.27
CA TYR A 1179 -43.43 -0.78 -0.46
C TYR A 1179 -44.16 -1.92 -1.19
N ASN A 1180 -44.56 -1.68 -2.44
CA ASN A 1180 -45.24 -2.68 -3.26
C ASN A 1180 -44.33 -3.87 -3.62
N ALA A 1181 -43.03 -3.63 -3.84
CA ALA A 1181 -42.04 -4.68 -4.09
C ALA A 1181 -41.82 -5.59 -2.86
N LEU A 1182 -41.79 -5.01 -1.66
CA LEU A 1182 -41.64 -5.78 -0.40
C LEU A 1182 -42.88 -6.63 -0.07
N ARG A 1183 -44.09 -6.14 -0.40
CA ARG A 1183 -45.34 -6.91 -0.22
C ARG A 1183 -45.61 -7.92 -1.34
N GLY A 1184 -45.08 -7.66 -2.53
CA GLY A 1184 -45.28 -8.48 -3.72
C GLY A 1184 -44.48 -9.79 -3.69
N ASN A 1185 -44.87 -10.71 -4.56
CA ASN A 1185 -44.13 -11.94 -4.79
C ASN A 1185 -42.98 -11.71 -5.80
N TYR A 1186 -41.98 -10.95 -5.38
CA TYR A 1186 -40.76 -10.69 -6.14
C TYR A 1186 -39.55 -11.42 -5.54
N ASP A 1187 -38.48 -11.54 -6.33
CA ASP A 1187 -37.21 -12.13 -5.90
C ASP A 1187 -36.53 -11.35 -4.78
N ASP A 1188 -35.62 -12.01 -4.07
CA ASP A 1188 -34.92 -11.44 -2.92
C ASP A 1188 -33.95 -10.32 -3.33
N ALA A 1189 -33.42 -10.35 -4.55
CA ALA A 1189 -32.51 -9.31 -5.04
C ALA A 1189 -33.23 -7.96 -5.20
N LEU A 1190 -34.44 -7.95 -5.77
CA LEU A 1190 -35.30 -6.76 -5.86
C LEU A 1190 -35.71 -6.27 -4.47
N LYS A 1191 -36.05 -7.19 -3.57
CA LYS A 1191 -36.41 -6.83 -2.20
C LYS A 1191 -35.22 -6.22 -1.45
N ASN A 1192 -34.03 -6.79 -1.60
CA ASN A 1192 -32.81 -6.30 -0.95
C ASN A 1192 -32.42 -4.91 -1.44
N VAL A 1193 -32.48 -4.64 -2.75
CA VAL A 1193 -32.23 -3.28 -3.25
C VAL A 1193 -33.30 -2.29 -2.78
N CYS A 1194 -34.58 -2.69 -2.69
CA CYS A 1194 -35.64 -1.85 -2.13
C CYS A 1194 -35.43 -1.53 -0.63
N ARG A 1195 -34.97 -2.50 0.17
CA ARG A 1195 -34.59 -2.28 1.58
C ARG A 1195 -33.44 -1.29 1.69
N ALA A 1196 -32.42 -1.46 0.85
CA ALA A 1196 -31.24 -0.61 0.84
C ALA A 1196 -31.57 0.84 0.44
N ILE A 1197 -32.41 1.04 -0.58
CA ILE A 1197 -32.90 2.36 -0.99
C ILE A 1197 -33.65 3.05 0.16
N PHE A 1198 -34.46 2.31 0.91
CA PHE A 1198 -35.20 2.87 2.04
C PHE A 1198 -34.27 3.34 3.18
N VAL A 1199 -33.32 2.50 3.61
CA VAL A 1199 -32.35 2.89 4.66
C VAL A 1199 -31.48 4.04 4.17
N PHE A 1200 -30.97 3.95 2.93
CA PHE A 1200 -30.21 5.03 2.31
C PHE A 1200 -30.97 6.36 2.32
N SER A 1201 -32.27 6.35 2.01
CA SER A 1201 -33.12 7.55 2.06
C SER A 1201 -33.31 8.13 3.47
N ARG A 1202 -33.21 7.32 4.52
CA ARG A 1202 -33.33 7.76 5.92
C ARG A 1202 -32.03 8.31 6.51
N LYS A 1203 -30.89 7.91 5.96
CA LYS A 1203 -29.54 8.34 6.41
C LYS A 1203 -29.04 9.60 5.68
N MET A 1204 -29.73 10.02 4.61
CA MET A 1204 -29.55 11.32 3.93
C MET A 1204 -30.31 12.44 4.62
#